data_AF-A0A7X6LB98-F1
#
_entry.id   AF-A0A7X6LB98-F1
#
_cell.length_a   1.000
_cell.length_b   1.000
_cell.length_c   1.000
_cell.angle_alpha   90.00
_cell.angle_beta   90.00
_cell.angle_gamma   90.00
#
_symmetry.space_group_name_H-M   'P 1'
#
loop_
_entity.id
_entity.type
_entity.pdbx_description
1 polymer ?
#
loop_
_entity_poly.entity_id
_entity_poly.type
_entity_poly.pdbx_seq_one_letter_code
_entity_poly.pdbx_strand_id
1 'polypeptide(L)'
;MSGSDVAAGAYAWFRRAVDEIDPQIWESWWISLERRVNDGTDVMWHEPWPHDYWVAQGVRYSVIGFAMQTWSQRGPLDDWPLLEAEPPGLVPVGLGRTSNSAALDDVLTGAEPLADRRAECLTRLIPILREEPGAAGQPSQRLLQAEFVRAWLSSITGSALTGLIFAETTDADLLYRATLQRLEQVLDIVEWTDQPQIDLARAVEAWYAAEWRDQQPNLVPTQQGQPIWWQDHWYWLGRTWEHDALREAIHLVAELLVCPPLVAAVGFVATRDDPVNALGLCVLRRYALGLRALAWLEEAISHPWQDVRLADVVLYAFGAVAAWWPRPSLAISHRSGDVKPTLMTLGLWGAAHVSIDAVTVPAGETNTAMVWRLFAAAPAIVRVRSDRYAASLWCRREAELTQYLRDRSDFLRGRVVADLTVSSLSAVDQEFAARQLLSVRSGRRTPDFPPNTIVLDVPSLPRVLIDVFAAVSTLRLLIGLLGDVDAVNRIADDLFTDQLITLPSPTNHPLGWAMHRAAFRALPQYGRKHRRSPVRLSRDYPRSEFALDSAEVVDRVPDLSRRQNADTDLLAALEWNREIRRWFSNSWNSQRVVIDCRPLDARAFAEDPGHAIKRGMLQLRTEAIVFLTQHADQAADTWPTIRDVDLPILTVYLPDQLRWLGQAFMLPTWIAAYCSLPTLEFAPSLVDAMFTALADQFAANPDLPAPQHYSDVFAVDAGPGSPLYETLELARELDEEPPS
;
A
#
# COMPACT_ATOMS: atom_id res chain seq x y z
N MET A 1 16.37 -35.37 14.34
CA MET A 1 16.35 -35.15 12.88
C MET A 1 17.56 -34.31 12.52
N SER A 2 18.26 -34.69 11.46
CA SER A 2 19.34 -33.90 10.88
C SER A 2 18.77 -32.70 10.12
N GLY A 3 19.62 -31.70 9.79
CA GLY A 3 19.20 -30.55 9.00
C GLY A 3 18.66 -30.92 7.61
N SER A 4 19.15 -32.00 7.01
CA SER A 4 18.63 -32.52 5.74
C SER A 4 17.24 -33.14 5.86
N ASP A 5 16.90 -33.77 6.99
CA ASP A 5 15.56 -34.37 7.17
C ASP A 5 14.47 -33.30 7.28
N VAL A 6 14.78 -32.17 7.92
CA VAL A 6 13.88 -31.02 8.06
C VAL A 6 13.67 -30.33 6.71
N ALA A 7 14.76 -30.08 5.97
CA ALA A 7 14.69 -29.53 4.61
C ALA A 7 13.90 -30.44 3.67
N ALA A 8 14.15 -31.76 3.71
CA ALA A 8 13.41 -32.75 2.93
C ALA A 8 11.91 -32.79 3.29
N GLY A 9 11.54 -32.59 4.55
CA GLY A 9 10.14 -32.51 4.99
C GLY A 9 9.38 -31.32 4.39
N ALA A 10 9.93 -30.10 4.54
CA ALA A 10 9.37 -28.89 3.94
C ALA A 10 9.33 -28.97 2.41
N TYR A 11 10.34 -29.59 1.80
CA TYR A 11 10.44 -29.73 0.35
C TYR A 11 9.51 -30.80 -0.22
N ALA A 12 9.32 -31.96 0.44
CA ALA A 12 8.35 -32.98 0.04
C ALA A 12 6.89 -32.53 0.19
N TRP A 13 6.67 -31.49 1.00
CA TRP A 13 5.43 -30.74 1.08
C TRP A 13 5.29 -29.76 -0.11
N PHE A 14 6.31 -28.93 -0.37
CA PHE A 14 6.35 -28.01 -1.53
C PHE A 14 6.32 -28.73 -2.88
N ARG A 15 6.74 -30.00 -2.93
CA ARG A 15 6.55 -30.88 -4.08
C ARG A 15 5.07 -31.13 -4.34
N ARG A 16 4.35 -31.66 -3.35
CA ARG A 16 2.90 -31.94 -3.47
C ARG A 16 2.07 -30.69 -3.79
N ALA A 17 2.35 -29.56 -3.13
CA ALA A 17 1.63 -28.31 -3.36
C ALA A 17 1.77 -27.76 -4.79
N VAL A 18 2.88 -28.05 -5.48
CA VAL A 18 3.16 -27.60 -6.86
C VAL A 18 2.76 -28.67 -7.88
N ASP A 19 2.95 -29.96 -7.59
CA ASP A 19 2.53 -31.08 -8.44
C ASP A 19 1.00 -31.16 -8.60
N GLU A 20 0.22 -30.54 -7.70
CA GLU A 20 -1.25 -30.40 -7.76
C GLU A 20 -1.72 -29.29 -8.73
N ILE A 21 -0.82 -28.46 -9.26
CA ILE A 21 -1.14 -27.40 -10.24
C ILE A 21 -0.96 -27.94 -11.66
N ASP A 22 -2.00 -27.84 -12.50
CA ASP A 22 -1.96 -28.28 -13.89
C ASP A 22 -0.84 -27.55 -14.68
N PRO A 23 0.12 -28.29 -15.28
CA PRO A 23 1.19 -27.70 -16.08
C PRO A 23 0.71 -26.78 -17.21
N GLN A 24 -0.45 -27.04 -17.83
CA GLN A 24 -0.98 -26.17 -18.90
C GLN A 24 -1.50 -24.85 -18.36
N ILE A 25 -2.03 -24.83 -17.13
CA ILE A 25 -2.48 -23.60 -16.45
C ILE A 25 -1.27 -22.75 -16.05
N TRP A 26 -0.23 -23.39 -15.51
CA TRP A 26 1.06 -22.76 -15.27
C TRP A 26 1.67 -22.19 -16.56
N GLU A 27 1.48 -22.91 -17.67
CA GLU A 27 2.00 -22.53 -18.98
C GLU A 27 1.27 -21.33 -19.62
N SER A 28 -0.06 -21.22 -19.50
CA SER A 28 -0.84 -20.06 -19.95
C SER A 28 -0.57 -18.82 -19.09
N TRP A 29 -0.47 -19.01 -17.77
CA TRP A 29 -0.16 -17.96 -16.81
C TRP A 29 1.17 -17.25 -17.12
N TRP A 30 2.23 -18.00 -17.41
CA TRP A 30 3.55 -17.44 -17.70
C TRP A 30 3.61 -16.58 -18.96
N ILE A 31 2.89 -16.96 -20.03
CA ILE A 31 2.81 -16.16 -21.27
C ILE A 31 2.13 -14.82 -20.98
N SER A 32 1.11 -14.81 -20.11
CA SER A 32 0.41 -13.58 -19.72
C SER A 32 1.31 -12.66 -18.90
N LEU A 33 2.12 -13.23 -18.01
CA LEU A 33 3.08 -12.52 -17.17
C LEU A 33 4.18 -11.86 -18.03
N GLU A 34 4.80 -12.63 -18.92
CA GLU A 34 5.88 -12.17 -19.81
C GLU A 34 5.42 -11.03 -20.75
N ARG A 35 4.18 -11.07 -21.26
CA ARG A 35 3.64 -9.96 -22.07
C ARG A 35 3.51 -8.66 -21.26
N ARG A 36 2.82 -8.70 -20.12
CA ARG A 36 2.55 -7.49 -19.33
C ARG A 36 3.83 -6.86 -18.76
N VAL A 37 4.81 -7.68 -18.36
CA VAL A 37 6.13 -7.19 -17.90
C VAL A 37 6.86 -6.38 -18.98
N ASN A 38 6.72 -6.73 -20.26
CA ASN A 38 7.40 -6.04 -21.36
C ASN A 38 6.67 -4.78 -21.85
N ASP A 39 5.37 -4.63 -21.59
CA ASP A 39 4.54 -3.53 -22.11
C ASP A 39 4.64 -2.22 -21.28
N GLY A 40 5.49 -2.18 -20.24
CA GLY A 40 5.84 -0.95 -19.51
C GLY A 40 4.70 -0.25 -18.76
N THR A 41 3.53 -0.89 -18.67
CA THR A 41 2.36 -0.40 -17.92
C THR A 41 2.38 -0.98 -16.52
N ASP A 42 2.33 -0.13 -15.47
CA ASP A 42 2.60 -0.44 -14.04
C ASP A 42 2.18 -1.89 -13.68
N VAL A 43 3.15 -2.81 -13.69
CA VAL A 43 2.86 -4.20 -14.07
C VAL A 43 2.19 -4.94 -12.93
N MET A 44 0.88 -5.08 -13.04
CA MET A 44 0.09 -5.87 -12.11
C MET A 44 0.39 -7.36 -12.29
N TRP A 45 0.99 -7.93 -11.25
CA TRP A 45 1.36 -9.32 -11.16
C TRP A 45 0.12 -10.17 -10.92
N HIS A 46 -0.62 -10.53 -11.97
CA HIS A 46 -1.80 -11.37 -11.82
C HIS A 46 -1.39 -12.83 -11.64
N GLU A 47 -1.28 -13.29 -10.38
CA GLU A 47 -1.60 -14.69 -10.08
C GLU A 47 -3.12 -14.85 -10.08
N PRO A 48 -3.67 -15.77 -10.88
CA PRO A 48 -5.08 -16.14 -10.74
C PRO A 48 -5.31 -16.67 -9.32
N TRP A 49 -6.35 -16.17 -8.65
CA TRP A 49 -6.77 -16.64 -7.32
C TRP A 49 -6.96 -18.17 -7.16
N PRO A 50 -7.24 -19.02 -8.18
CA PRO A 50 -7.17 -20.48 -8.01
C PRO A 50 -5.76 -21.01 -7.68
N HIS A 51 -4.71 -20.18 -7.74
CA HIS A 51 -3.35 -20.50 -7.26
C HIS A 51 -3.03 -19.92 -5.87
N ASP A 52 -3.94 -19.16 -5.25
CA ASP A 52 -3.83 -18.91 -3.81
C ASP A 52 -4.01 -20.25 -3.11
N TYR A 53 -2.88 -20.87 -2.75
CA TYR A 53 -2.79 -22.24 -2.23
C TYR A 53 -3.81 -22.53 -1.12
N TRP A 54 -4.12 -21.53 -0.30
CA TRP A 54 -5.07 -21.61 0.80
C TRP A 54 -6.53 -21.62 0.36
N VAL A 55 -6.82 -20.96 -0.75
CA VAL A 55 -8.12 -20.93 -1.44
C VAL A 55 -8.28 -22.17 -2.33
N ALA A 56 -7.18 -22.78 -2.78
CA ALA A 56 -7.13 -24.01 -3.58
C ALA A 56 -7.18 -25.31 -2.75
N GLN A 57 -6.52 -25.36 -1.58
CA GLN A 57 -6.58 -26.50 -0.64
C GLN A 57 -8.00 -26.84 -0.18
N GLY A 58 -8.93 -25.88 -0.25
CA GLY A 58 -10.37 -26.10 0.02
C GLY A 58 -11.11 -26.95 -1.03
N VAL A 59 -10.47 -27.37 -2.14
CA VAL A 59 -11.10 -27.98 -3.32
C VAL A 59 -11.47 -29.48 -3.15
N ARG A 60 -11.65 -29.98 -1.92
CA ARG A 60 -12.42 -31.22 -1.71
C ARG A 60 -13.93 -30.96 -1.83
N TYR A 61 -14.37 -30.87 -3.09
CA TYR A 61 -15.75 -30.86 -3.60
C TYR A 61 -16.82 -31.31 -2.59
N SER A 62 -17.52 -30.34 -1.97
CA SER A 62 -18.75 -30.55 -1.16
C SER A 62 -19.35 -29.25 -0.60
N VAL A 63 -18.57 -28.17 -0.52
CA VAL A 63 -18.83 -27.03 0.39
C VAL A 63 -20.10 -26.21 0.11
N ILE A 64 -20.65 -26.22 -1.11
CA ILE A 64 -21.81 -25.38 -1.46
C ILE A 64 -23.10 -25.84 -0.76
N GLY A 65 -23.23 -27.13 -0.40
CA GLY A 65 -24.31 -27.62 0.48
C GLY A 65 -24.03 -27.43 1.97
N PHE A 66 -22.80 -27.11 2.35
CA PHE A 66 -22.32 -27.06 3.74
C PHE A 66 -22.64 -25.71 4.41
N ALA A 67 -22.47 -24.59 3.68
CA ALA A 67 -22.56 -23.23 4.24
C ALA A 67 -23.89 -22.89 4.96
N MET A 68 -24.99 -23.60 4.66
CA MET A 68 -26.30 -23.44 5.33
C MET A 68 -26.69 -24.59 6.28
N GLN A 69 -25.90 -25.67 6.40
CA GLN A 69 -26.24 -26.81 7.28
C GLN A 69 -25.15 -27.22 8.27
N THR A 70 -23.89 -26.82 8.06
CA THR A 70 -22.77 -27.19 8.96
C THR A 70 -22.42 -26.15 10.00
N TRP A 71 -23.40 -25.29 10.30
CA TRP A 71 -23.62 -24.76 11.64
C TRP A 71 -24.17 -25.83 12.62
N SER A 72 -24.10 -27.11 12.23
CA SER A 72 -24.42 -28.25 13.07
C SER A 72 -23.36 -29.39 13.00
N GLN A 73 -22.69 -29.61 14.15
CA GLN A 73 -22.42 -30.94 14.75
C GLN A 73 -21.07 -31.68 14.39
N ARG A 74 -20.34 -32.22 15.42
CA ARG A 74 -18.83 -32.31 15.55
C ARG A 74 -18.29 -33.76 15.61
N GLY A 75 -16.97 -33.89 15.64
CA GLY A 75 -16.25 -34.97 16.32
C GLY A 75 -15.10 -34.40 17.20
N PRO A 76 -14.49 -35.18 18.11
CA PRO A 76 -13.35 -34.74 18.92
C PRO A 76 -12.02 -34.79 18.13
N LEU A 77 -10.99 -34.10 18.61
CA LEU A 77 -9.72 -33.89 17.89
C LEU A 77 -8.77 -35.10 17.85
N ASP A 78 -9.09 -36.19 18.55
CA ASP A 78 -8.17 -37.32 18.76
C ASP A 78 -8.27 -38.44 17.71
N ASP A 79 -9.32 -38.45 16.88
CA ASP A 79 -9.55 -39.46 15.82
C ASP A 79 -9.06 -38.97 14.44
N TRP A 80 -7.74 -38.76 14.28
CA TRP A 80 -7.11 -38.61 12.96
C TRP A 80 -6.56 -39.97 12.47
N PRO A 81 -7.18 -40.63 11.46
CA PRO A 81 -6.56 -41.74 10.75
C PRO A 81 -5.52 -41.23 9.75
N LEU A 82 -4.56 -42.09 9.44
CA LEU A 82 -3.52 -41.88 8.44
C LEU A 82 -4.08 -41.74 7.00
N LEU A 83 -3.22 -41.24 6.12
CA LEU A 83 -3.37 -41.21 4.67
C LEU A 83 -3.95 -42.51 4.09
N GLU A 84 -5.01 -42.42 3.28
CA GLU A 84 -5.20 -43.15 2.01
C GLU A 84 -6.50 -42.69 1.29
N ALA A 85 -6.84 -43.31 0.16
CA ALA A 85 -7.72 -42.75 -0.88
C ALA A 85 -9.20 -43.18 -0.83
N GLU A 86 -9.99 -42.48 -1.65
CA GLU A 86 -11.36 -42.75 -2.13
C GLU A 86 -12.62 -42.37 -1.27
N PRO A 87 -13.72 -41.89 -1.91
CA PRO A 87 -15.04 -41.61 -1.31
C PRO A 87 -16.05 -42.76 -1.62
N PRO A 88 -17.40 -42.66 -1.42
CA PRO A 88 -18.24 -41.68 -0.68
C PRO A 88 -19.22 -42.33 0.35
N GLY A 89 -19.84 -41.52 1.24
CA GLY A 89 -21.00 -41.97 2.03
C GLY A 89 -21.49 -40.98 3.12
N LEU A 90 -22.74 -40.50 2.99
CA LEU A 90 -23.40 -39.56 3.92
C LEU A 90 -24.19 -40.28 5.04
N VAL A 91 -23.85 -40.06 6.33
CA VAL A 91 -24.74 -40.17 7.52
C VAL A 91 -24.17 -39.24 8.64
N PRO A 92 -24.99 -38.52 9.46
CA PRO A 92 -24.53 -37.38 10.28
C PRO A 92 -24.19 -37.71 11.76
N VAL A 93 -23.41 -36.85 12.43
CA VAL A 93 -22.97 -37.00 13.85
C VAL A 93 -23.04 -35.68 14.66
N GLY A 94 -23.42 -35.78 15.95
CA GLY A 94 -23.68 -34.69 16.93
C GLY A 94 -22.44 -33.90 17.46
N LEU A 95 -22.53 -32.59 17.79
CA LEU A 95 -21.46 -31.82 18.48
C LEU A 95 -21.46 -32.13 19.98
N GLY A 96 -20.27 -32.36 20.55
CA GLY A 96 -19.89 -32.04 21.95
C GLY A 96 -19.25 -30.63 22.07
N ARG A 97 -19.54 -29.86 23.13
CA ARG A 97 -19.48 -28.37 23.15
C ARG A 97 -18.49 -27.83 24.21
N THR A 98 -17.29 -27.34 23.84
CA THR A 98 -16.34 -26.67 24.78
C THR A 98 -15.25 -25.79 24.12
N SER A 99 -15.44 -24.47 24.10
CA SER A 99 -14.42 -23.41 24.38
C SER A 99 -15.13 -22.03 24.28
N ASN A 100 -14.42 -20.91 24.45
CA ASN A 100 -15.00 -19.56 24.30
C ASN A 100 -15.44 -19.22 22.86
N SER A 101 -15.31 -20.15 21.91
CA SER A 101 -16.14 -20.11 20.69
C SER A 101 -17.61 -19.96 21.04
N ALA A 102 -18.07 -20.38 22.23
CA ALA A 102 -19.44 -20.24 22.70
C ALA A 102 -20.06 -18.83 22.55
N ALA A 103 -19.30 -17.74 22.72
CA ALA A 103 -19.85 -16.39 22.54
C ALA A 103 -20.10 -16.07 21.07
N LEU A 104 -19.12 -16.36 20.22
CA LEU A 104 -19.23 -16.22 18.77
C LEU A 104 -20.29 -17.20 18.21
N ASP A 105 -20.30 -18.45 18.66
CA ASP A 105 -21.28 -19.49 18.33
C ASP A 105 -22.70 -19.11 18.79
N ASP A 106 -22.91 -18.51 19.98
CA ASP A 106 -24.23 -18.02 20.40
C ASP A 106 -24.66 -16.77 19.60
N VAL A 107 -23.72 -15.97 19.11
CA VAL A 107 -23.92 -14.90 18.11
C VAL A 107 -24.27 -15.47 16.72
N LEU A 108 -23.72 -16.62 16.35
CA LEU A 108 -23.88 -17.28 15.06
C LEU A 108 -25.08 -18.26 15.00
N THR A 109 -25.54 -18.76 16.15
CA THR A 109 -26.60 -19.79 16.28
C THR A 109 -27.82 -19.34 17.11
N GLY A 110 -27.79 -18.12 17.64
CA GLY A 110 -28.91 -17.56 18.41
C GLY A 110 -30.19 -17.41 17.59
N ALA A 111 -31.34 -17.68 18.22
CA ALA A 111 -32.66 -17.74 17.58
C ALA A 111 -33.30 -16.37 17.28
N GLU A 112 -32.55 -15.28 17.41
CA GLU A 112 -32.96 -13.95 16.94
C GLU A 112 -32.78 -13.88 15.41
N PRO A 113 -33.62 -13.13 14.68
CA PRO A 113 -33.38 -12.88 13.27
C PRO A 113 -32.00 -12.24 13.08
N LEU A 114 -31.10 -12.88 12.35
CA LEU A 114 -29.74 -12.37 12.10
C LEU A 114 -29.74 -10.98 11.43
N ALA A 115 -30.84 -10.59 10.77
CA ALA A 115 -31.08 -9.24 10.27
C ALA A 115 -31.17 -8.18 11.40
N ASP A 116 -31.77 -8.53 12.54
CA ASP A 116 -31.88 -7.64 13.70
C ASP A 116 -30.50 -7.45 14.37
N ARG A 117 -29.69 -8.51 14.42
CA ARG A 117 -28.29 -8.44 14.91
C ARG A 117 -27.41 -7.54 14.04
N ARG A 118 -27.52 -7.62 12.71
CA ARG A 118 -26.84 -6.67 11.81
C ARG A 118 -27.29 -5.23 12.08
N ALA A 119 -28.58 -4.98 12.29
CA ALA A 119 -29.10 -3.65 12.59
C ALA A 119 -28.59 -3.12 13.95
N GLU A 120 -28.47 -3.98 14.97
CA GLU A 120 -27.86 -3.64 16.26
C GLU A 120 -26.37 -3.31 16.12
N CYS A 121 -25.61 -4.11 15.37
CA CYS A 121 -24.20 -3.87 15.07
C CYS A 121 -23.98 -2.53 14.36
N LEU A 122 -24.80 -2.23 13.36
CA LEU A 122 -24.79 -0.92 12.69
C LEU A 122 -25.19 0.21 13.66
N THR A 123 -26.14 -0.01 14.57
CA THR A 123 -26.51 0.97 15.60
C THR A 123 -25.38 1.27 16.58
N ARG A 124 -24.54 0.28 16.91
CA ARG A 124 -23.29 0.46 17.70
C ARG A 124 -22.20 1.16 16.90
N LEU A 125 -22.02 0.79 15.64
CA LEU A 125 -20.89 1.22 14.80
C LEU A 125 -21.09 2.56 14.09
N ILE A 126 -22.29 2.88 13.61
CA ILE A 126 -22.58 4.14 12.90
C ILE A 126 -22.23 5.38 13.74
N PRO A 127 -22.54 5.45 15.05
CA PRO A 127 -22.07 6.55 15.90
C PRO A 127 -20.54 6.68 15.89
N ILE A 128 -19.81 5.56 15.95
CA ILE A 128 -18.34 5.55 15.94
C ILE A 128 -17.78 5.97 14.57
N LEU A 129 -18.39 5.50 13.47
CA LEU A 129 -18.05 5.94 12.10
C LEU A 129 -18.34 7.43 11.86
N ARG A 130 -19.15 8.06 12.73
CA ARG A 130 -19.48 9.49 12.75
C ARG A 130 -18.76 10.25 13.88
N GLU A 131 -17.98 9.59 14.75
CA GLU A 131 -17.06 10.26 15.67
C GLU A 131 -15.94 10.87 14.82
N GLU A 132 -15.89 12.21 14.75
CA GLU A 132 -14.69 12.88 14.23
C GLU A 132 -13.48 12.43 15.06
N PRO A 133 -12.29 12.24 14.44
CA PRO A 133 -11.08 11.90 15.17
C PRO A 133 -10.86 12.90 16.30
N GLY A 134 -11.10 12.45 17.54
CA GLY A 134 -11.07 13.33 18.70
C GLY A 134 -9.73 14.05 18.77
N ALA A 135 -9.73 15.31 19.23
CA ALA A 135 -8.57 16.20 19.28
C ALA A 135 -7.46 15.76 20.27
N ALA A 136 -7.29 14.45 20.49
CA ALA A 136 -6.52 13.76 21.53
C ALA A 136 -5.25 13.04 21.01
N GLY A 137 -5.06 12.86 19.70
CA GLY A 137 -3.77 12.51 19.06
C GLY A 137 -3.21 11.11 19.29
N GLN A 138 -3.72 10.33 20.24
CA GLN A 138 -3.91 8.90 19.99
C GLN A 138 -5.31 8.76 19.37
N PRO A 139 -5.48 7.97 18.29
CA PRO A 139 -6.82 7.60 17.85
C PRO A 139 -7.52 6.93 19.04
N SER A 140 -8.78 7.26 19.29
CA SER A 140 -9.57 6.54 20.28
C SER A 140 -9.58 5.05 19.92
N GLN A 141 -9.60 4.16 20.91
CA GLN A 141 -9.75 2.73 20.62
C GLN A 141 -11.01 2.47 19.77
N ARG A 142 -12.05 3.31 19.90
CA ARG A 142 -13.23 3.35 19.02
C ARG A 142 -12.90 3.63 17.55
N LEU A 143 -12.11 4.67 17.25
CA LEU A 143 -11.68 4.94 15.88
C LEU A 143 -10.85 3.78 15.31
N LEU A 144 -9.97 3.18 16.13
CA LEU A 144 -9.24 1.97 15.74
C LEU A 144 -10.20 0.80 15.44
N GLN A 145 -11.20 0.54 16.30
CA GLN A 145 -12.23 -0.47 16.08
C GLN A 145 -12.96 -0.25 14.74
N ALA A 146 -13.37 0.98 14.44
CA ALA A 146 -14.04 1.29 13.18
C ALA A 146 -13.15 1.07 11.94
N GLU A 147 -11.89 1.48 11.99
CA GLU A 147 -10.95 1.29 10.88
C GLU A 147 -10.52 -0.17 10.72
N PHE A 148 -10.42 -0.94 11.81
CA PHE A 148 -10.28 -2.40 11.77
C PHE A 148 -11.48 -3.05 11.08
N VAL A 149 -12.71 -2.64 11.43
CA VAL A 149 -13.92 -3.16 10.79
C VAL A 149 -13.92 -2.85 9.30
N ARG A 150 -13.62 -1.61 8.90
CA ARG A 150 -13.51 -1.22 7.48
C ARG A 150 -12.46 -2.07 6.76
N ALA A 151 -11.25 -2.18 7.31
CA ALA A 151 -10.15 -2.92 6.71
C ALA A 151 -10.51 -4.39 6.47
N TRP A 152 -11.03 -5.08 7.49
CA TRP A 152 -11.37 -6.50 7.40
C TRP A 152 -12.57 -6.77 6.50
N LEU A 153 -13.61 -5.93 6.51
CA LEU A 153 -14.73 -6.08 5.58
C LEU A 153 -14.30 -5.85 4.12
N SER A 154 -13.45 -4.84 3.86
CA SER A 154 -12.85 -4.58 2.55
C SER A 154 -11.99 -5.75 2.06
N SER A 155 -11.18 -6.36 2.91
CA SER A 155 -10.29 -7.47 2.52
C SER A 155 -11.01 -8.81 2.33
N ILE A 156 -12.17 -8.99 2.98
CA ILE A 156 -12.96 -10.22 2.90
C ILE A 156 -14.02 -10.16 1.79
N THR A 157 -14.70 -9.01 1.65
CA THR A 157 -15.88 -8.86 0.79
C THR A 157 -15.68 -7.95 -0.42
N GLY A 158 -14.49 -7.34 -0.55
CA GLY A 158 -14.16 -6.40 -1.62
C GLY A 158 -14.87 -5.05 -1.46
N SER A 159 -14.34 -3.99 -2.08
CA SER A 159 -15.01 -2.68 -2.09
C SER A 159 -16.41 -2.77 -2.70
N ALA A 160 -16.57 -3.65 -3.70
CA ALA A 160 -17.84 -3.88 -4.36
C ALA A 160 -18.98 -4.28 -3.38
N LEU A 161 -18.73 -5.14 -2.38
CA LEU A 161 -19.80 -5.56 -1.44
C LEU A 161 -19.75 -4.88 -0.07
N THR A 162 -18.61 -4.33 0.35
CA THR A 162 -18.43 -3.70 1.67
C THR A 162 -19.49 -2.61 1.94
N GLY A 163 -19.81 -1.79 0.95
CA GLY A 163 -20.86 -0.76 1.07
C GLY A 163 -22.28 -1.30 1.29
N LEU A 164 -22.58 -2.55 0.91
CA LEU A 164 -23.88 -3.18 1.18
C LEU A 164 -23.98 -3.64 2.64
N ILE A 165 -22.87 -4.06 3.26
CA ILE A 165 -22.86 -4.44 4.68
C ILE A 165 -23.25 -3.24 5.55
N PHE A 166 -22.75 -2.05 5.22
CA PHE A 166 -23.06 -0.79 5.91
C PHE A 166 -24.40 -0.13 5.54
N ALA A 167 -25.16 -0.65 4.57
CA ALA A 167 -26.42 -0.03 4.17
C ALA A 167 -27.47 -0.06 5.28
N GLU A 168 -28.02 1.10 5.68
CA GLU A 168 -29.00 1.22 6.80
C GLU A 168 -30.36 0.51 6.56
N THR A 169 -30.53 -0.22 5.44
CA THR A 169 -31.73 -1.01 5.16
C THR A 169 -31.78 -2.34 5.93
N THR A 170 -32.98 -2.69 6.39
CA THR A 170 -33.34 -4.01 6.95
C THR A 170 -34.03 -4.92 5.93
N ASP A 171 -34.29 -4.44 4.71
CA ASP A 171 -34.92 -5.23 3.63
C ASP A 171 -33.93 -6.27 3.07
N ALA A 172 -34.16 -7.53 3.43
CA ALA A 172 -33.38 -8.68 3.00
C ALA A 172 -33.43 -8.91 1.48
N ASP A 173 -34.59 -8.73 0.84
CA ASP A 173 -34.76 -8.94 -0.60
C ASP A 173 -34.07 -7.82 -1.41
N LEU A 174 -34.04 -6.60 -0.87
CA LEU A 174 -33.26 -5.50 -1.45
C LEU A 174 -31.75 -5.78 -1.36
N LEU A 175 -31.25 -6.22 -0.20
CA LEU A 175 -29.84 -6.57 -0.01
C LEU A 175 -29.40 -7.74 -0.90
N TYR A 176 -30.22 -8.79 -0.99
CA TYR A 176 -29.99 -9.94 -1.87
C TYR A 176 -29.86 -9.50 -3.34
N ARG A 177 -30.84 -8.73 -3.84
CA ARG A 177 -30.84 -8.22 -5.23
C ARG A 177 -29.67 -7.26 -5.50
N ALA A 178 -29.36 -6.37 -4.57
CA ALA A 178 -28.22 -5.47 -4.71
C ALA A 178 -26.88 -6.22 -4.71
N THR A 179 -26.74 -7.30 -3.94
CA THR A 179 -25.55 -8.15 -3.96
C THR A 179 -25.38 -8.86 -5.30
N LEU A 180 -26.46 -9.44 -5.85
CA LEU A 180 -26.44 -10.04 -7.19
C LEU A 180 -26.04 -9.00 -8.25
N GLN A 181 -26.73 -7.85 -8.26
CA GLN A 181 -26.49 -6.78 -9.22
C GLN A 181 -25.02 -6.31 -9.19
N ARG A 182 -24.44 -6.07 -8.01
CA ARG A 182 -23.04 -5.63 -7.92
C ARG A 182 -22.04 -6.69 -8.37
N LEU A 183 -22.31 -7.97 -8.13
CA LEU A 183 -21.45 -9.06 -8.62
C LEU A 183 -21.51 -9.21 -10.15
N GLU A 184 -22.70 -9.02 -10.75
CA GLU A 184 -22.86 -9.01 -12.20
C GLU A 184 -22.17 -7.78 -12.81
N GLN A 185 -22.39 -6.58 -12.26
CA GLN A 185 -21.77 -5.35 -12.75
C GLN A 185 -20.24 -5.33 -12.62
N VAL A 186 -19.64 -6.06 -11.66
CA VAL A 186 -18.17 -6.23 -11.60
C VAL A 186 -17.62 -6.86 -12.88
N LEU A 187 -18.40 -7.75 -13.54
CA LEU A 187 -18.01 -8.38 -14.80
C LEU A 187 -18.21 -7.49 -16.02
N ASP A 188 -19.16 -6.55 -15.97
CA ASP A 188 -19.40 -5.57 -17.04
C ASP A 188 -18.24 -4.56 -17.18
N ILE A 189 -17.44 -4.39 -16.12
CA ILE A 189 -16.21 -3.55 -16.12
C ILE A 189 -15.05 -4.28 -16.82
N VAL A 190 -15.07 -5.61 -16.86
CA VAL A 190 -13.96 -6.42 -17.36
C VAL A 190 -14.01 -6.49 -18.89
N GLU A 191 -12.96 -6.03 -19.55
CA GLU A 191 -12.72 -6.40 -20.94
C GLU A 191 -12.38 -7.90 -21.03
N TRP A 192 -13.33 -8.70 -21.47
CA TRP A 192 -13.19 -10.15 -21.66
C TRP A 192 -12.31 -10.48 -22.86
N THR A 193 -11.57 -11.58 -22.77
CA THR A 193 -10.65 -12.08 -23.79
C THR A 193 -10.92 -13.56 -24.07
N ASP A 194 -10.19 -14.17 -25.00
CA ASP A 194 -10.24 -15.63 -25.19
C ASP A 194 -9.42 -16.40 -24.12
N GLN A 195 -9.13 -15.78 -22.95
CA GLN A 195 -8.27 -16.35 -21.90
C GLN A 195 -8.96 -16.30 -20.53
N PRO A 196 -9.80 -17.30 -20.19
CA PRO A 196 -10.66 -17.28 -19.01
C PRO A 196 -9.95 -17.02 -17.66
N GLN A 197 -8.68 -17.40 -17.54
CA GLN A 197 -7.86 -17.13 -16.34
C GLN A 197 -7.49 -15.65 -16.18
N ILE A 198 -7.26 -14.95 -17.30
CA ILE A 198 -6.97 -13.50 -17.31
C ILE A 198 -8.21 -12.73 -16.89
N ASP A 199 -9.35 -13.04 -17.51
CA ASP A 199 -10.59 -12.29 -17.30
C ASP A 199 -11.11 -12.48 -15.88
N LEU A 200 -10.98 -13.69 -15.34
CA LEU A 200 -11.28 -13.98 -13.95
C LEU A 200 -10.33 -13.28 -12.96
N ALA A 201 -9.05 -13.08 -13.30
CA ALA A 201 -8.14 -12.29 -12.49
C ALA A 201 -8.51 -10.79 -12.51
N ARG A 202 -8.90 -10.26 -13.68
CA ARG A 202 -9.45 -8.89 -13.84
C ARG A 202 -10.75 -8.72 -13.04
N ALA A 203 -11.65 -9.70 -13.04
CA ALA A 203 -12.88 -9.68 -12.27
C ALA A 203 -12.63 -9.65 -10.74
N VAL A 204 -11.65 -10.40 -10.25
CA VAL A 204 -11.28 -10.37 -8.82
C VAL A 204 -10.60 -9.05 -8.44
N GLU A 205 -9.81 -8.45 -9.31
CA GLU A 205 -9.28 -7.11 -9.09
C GLU A 205 -10.40 -6.07 -9.03
N ALA A 206 -11.31 -6.06 -10.03
CA ALA A 206 -12.46 -5.18 -10.07
C ALA A 206 -13.38 -5.35 -8.84
N TRP A 207 -13.52 -6.57 -8.32
CA TRP A 207 -14.24 -6.82 -7.07
C TRP A 207 -13.59 -6.15 -5.84
N TYR A 208 -12.26 -6.14 -5.73
CA TYR A 208 -11.55 -5.42 -4.67
C TYR A 208 -11.59 -3.89 -4.86
N ALA A 209 -11.58 -3.41 -6.10
CA ALA A 209 -11.24 -2.02 -6.44
C ALA A 209 -12.37 -1.16 -7.02
N ALA A 210 -13.54 -1.74 -7.31
CA ALA A 210 -14.71 -0.97 -7.73
C ALA A 210 -15.34 -0.21 -6.55
N GLU A 211 -15.13 1.11 -6.52
CA GLU A 211 -15.95 2.01 -5.71
C GLU A 211 -17.31 2.23 -6.36
N TRP A 212 -18.38 2.27 -5.57
CA TRP A 212 -19.73 2.54 -6.05
C TRP A 212 -20.14 3.99 -5.80
N ARG A 213 -20.25 4.78 -6.87
CA ARG A 213 -20.76 6.18 -6.84
C ARG A 213 -22.00 6.25 -7.72
N ASP A 214 -23.12 6.73 -7.19
CA ASP A 214 -24.42 6.84 -7.90
C ASP A 214 -24.86 5.57 -8.66
N GLN A 215 -24.60 4.39 -8.08
CA GLN A 215 -24.84 3.07 -8.66
C GLN A 215 -24.03 2.74 -9.94
N GLN A 216 -22.95 3.48 -10.21
CA GLN A 216 -21.95 3.18 -11.23
C GLN A 216 -20.61 2.78 -10.58
N PRO A 217 -19.86 1.84 -11.18
CA PRO A 217 -18.57 1.42 -10.66
C PRO A 217 -17.48 2.35 -11.16
N ASN A 218 -16.67 2.86 -10.25
CA ASN A 218 -15.40 3.49 -10.57
C ASN A 218 -14.27 2.54 -10.17
N LEU A 219 -13.54 2.00 -11.15
CA LEU A 219 -12.37 1.17 -10.90
C LEU A 219 -11.20 2.05 -10.50
N VAL A 220 -10.72 1.91 -9.27
CA VAL A 220 -9.55 2.64 -8.77
C VAL A 220 -8.28 1.80 -8.98
N PRO A 221 -7.13 2.39 -9.37
CA PRO A 221 -5.90 1.64 -9.58
C PRO A 221 -5.50 0.77 -8.38
N THR A 222 -5.07 -0.46 -8.65
CA THR A 222 -4.55 -1.37 -7.62
C THR A 222 -3.04 -1.58 -7.75
N GLN A 223 -2.40 -1.92 -6.62
CA GLN A 223 -1.04 -2.42 -6.60
C GLN A 223 -1.02 -3.77 -5.88
N GLN A 224 -0.57 -4.82 -6.59
CA GLN A 224 -0.61 -6.21 -6.10
C GLN A 224 -2.01 -6.64 -5.57
N GLY A 225 -3.08 -6.10 -6.18
CA GLY A 225 -4.47 -6.35 -5.81
C GLY A 225 -5.04 -5.47 -4.69
N GLN A 226 -4.26 -4.52 -4.17
CA GLN A 226 -4.71 -3.58 -3.15
C GLN A 226 -4.96 -2.20 -3.77
N PRO A 227 -6.21 -1.69 -3.77
CA PRO A 227 -6.48 -0.31 -4.17
C PRO A 227 -5.88 0.69 -3.17
N ILE A 228 -5.60 1.90 -3.63
CA ILE A 228 -4.69 2.84 -2.95
C ILE A 228 -5.06 3.17 -1.49
N TRP A 229 -6.36 3.21 -1.15
CA TRP A 229 -6.81 3.48 0.23
C TRP A 229 -6.45 2.38 1.25
N TRP A 230 -5.95 1.21 0.81
CA TRP A 230 -5.44 0.19 1.72
C TRP A 230 -4.22 0.67 2.52
N GLN A 231 -3.53 1.73 2.08
CA GLN A 231 -2.52 2.42 2.90
C GLN A 231 -3.06 2.80 4.28
N ASP A 232 -4.27 3.38 4.35
CA ASP A 232 -4.91 3.74 5.62
C ASP A 232 -5.26 2.48 6.44
N HIS A 233 -5.72 1.40 5.81
CA HIS A 233 -5.98 0.13 6.49
C HIS A 233 -4.72 -0.40 7.19
N TRP A 234 -3.58 -0.46 6.49
CA TRP A 234 -2.31 -0.88 7.07
C TRP A 234 -1.85 0.03 8.21
N TYR A 235 -1.95 1.35 8.01
CA TYR A 235 -1.62 2.37 9.00
C TYR A 235 -2.41 2.24 10.29
N TRP A 236 -3.73 2.04 10.21
CA TRP A 236 -4.59 1.90 11.38
C TRP A 236 -4.41 0.56 12.09
N LEU A 237 -4.30 -0.55 11.34
CA LEU A 237 -4.08 -1.88 11.90
C LEU A 237 -2.74 -1.98 12.66
N GLY A 238 -1.72 -1.25 12.22
CA GLY A 238 -0.41 -1.16 12.89
C GLY A 238 -0.36 -0.31 14.17
N ARG A 239 -1.48 0.30 14.60
CA ARG A 239 -1.53 1.09 15.84
C ARG A 239 -1.58 0.23 17.11
N THR A 240 -1.37 0.86 18.27
CA THR A 240 -1.39 0.17 19.57
C THR A 240 -2.82 -0.14 20.01
N TRP A 241 -3.09 -1.43 20.22
CA TRP A 241 -4.39 -1.95 20.61
C TRP A 241 -4.49 -2.27 22.09
N GLU A 242 -5.65 -2.02 22.68
CA GLU A 242 -6.07 -2.64 23.95
C GLU A 242 -6.73 -4.00 23.66
N HIS A 243 -6.48 -5.01 24.50
CA HIS A 243 -6.97 -6.39 24.27
C HIS A 243 -8.50 -6.46 24.11
N ASP A 244 -9.24 -5.76 24.97
CA ASP A 244 -10.70 -5.84 24.98
C ASP A 244 -11.31 -5.06 23.80
N ALA A 245 -10.75 -3.90 23.45
CA ALA A 245 -11.17 -3.14 22.28
C ALA A 245 -10.93 -3.90 20.97
N LEU A 246 -9.78 -4.58 20.84
CA LEU A 246 -9.46 -5.44 19.70
C LEU A 246 -10.39 -6.67 19.63
N ARG A 247 -10.70 -7.30 20.77
CA ARG A 247 -11.64 -8.42 20.82
C ARG A 247 -13.04 -7.99 20.37
N GLU A 248 -13.53 -6.84 20.85
CA GLU A 248 -14.80 -6.27 20.40
C GLU A 248 -14.79 -5.96 18.89
N ALA A 249 -13.69 -5.46 18.34
CA ALA A 249 -13.56 -5.25 16.89
C ALA A 249 -13.66 -6.57 16.10
N ILE A 250 -13.00 -7.63 16.57
CA ILE A 250 -13.03 -8.96 15.95
C ILE A 250 -14.46 -9.53 15.96
N HIS A 251 -15.16 -9.44 17.10
CA HIS A 251 -16.56 -9.86 17.22
C HIS A 251 -17.47 -9.06 16.29
N LEU A 252 -17.34 -7.73 16.27
CA LEU A 252 -18.16 -6.86 15.42
C LEU A 252 -17.95 -7.12 13.91
N VAL A 253 -16.73 -7.45 13.47
CA VAL A 253 -16.50 -7.88 12.09
C VAL A 253 -17.18 -9.21 11.81
N ALA A 254 -17.04 -10.20 12.69
CA ALA A 254 -17.67 -11.51 12.51
C ALA A 254 -19.21 -11.39 12.49
N GLU A 255 -19.79 -10.58 13.37
CA GLU A 255 -21.22 -10.23 13.39
C GLU A 255 -21.69 -9.59 12.07
N LEU A 256 -20.97 -8.58 11.57
CA LEU A 256 -21.34 -7.86 10.34
C LEU A 256 -21.16 -8.69 9.07
N LEU A 257 -20.19 -9.60 9.04
CA LEU A 257 -20.02 -10.55 7.94
C LEU A 257 -21.23 -11.48 7.82
N VAL A 258 -21.84 -11.90 8.94
CA VAL A 258 -22.95 -12.85 9.02
C VAL A 258 -24.26 -12.17 8.61
N CYS A 259 -24.34 -11.87 7.31
CA CYS A 259 -25.45 -11.26 6.62
C CYS A 259 -26.07 -12.30 5.68
N PRO A 260 -27.10 -13.06 6.10
CA PRO A 260 -27.68 -14.14 5.31
C PRO A 260 -28.10 -13.74 3.88
N PRO A 261 -28.67 -12.55 3.61
CA PRO A 261 -28.99 -12.13 2.24
C PRO A 261 -27.77 -12.02 1.32
N LEU A 262 -26.65 -11.50 1.84
CA LEU A 262 -25.40 -11.37 1.09
C LEU A 262 -24.81 -12.76 0.82
N VAL A 263 -24.69 -13.60 1.85
CA VAL A 263 -24.15 -14.97 1.71
C VAL A 263 -25.02 -15.82 0.78
N ALA A 264 -26.35 -15.69 0.84
CA ALA A 264 -27.27 -16.38 -0.06
C ALA A 264 -27.12 -15.91 -1.51
N ALA A 265 -26.96 -14.61 -1.76
CA ALA A 265 -26.76 -14.07 -3.10
C ALA A 265 -25.41 -14.53 -3.71
N VAL A 266 -24.32 -14.46 -2.95
CA VAL A 266 -23.01 -14.99 -3.39
C VAL A 266 -23.09 -16.51 -3.60
N GLY A 267 -23.80 -17.23 -2.72
CA GLY A 267 -24.07 -18.66 -2.84
C GLY A 267 -24.81 -19.04 -4.12
N PHE A 268 -25.87 -18.29 -4.46
CA PHE A 268 -26.57 -18.44 -5.72
C PHE A 268 -25.64 -18.21 -6.92
N VAL A 269 -24.85 -17.12 -6.91
CA VAL A 269 -23.87 -16.83 -7.96
C VAL A 269 -22.88 -17.99 -8.14
N ALA A 270 -22.34 -18.53 -7.04
CA ALA A 270 -21.41 -19.66 -7.05
C ALA A 270 -22.00 -20.97 -7.61
N THR A 271 -23.31 -21.07 -7.82
CA THR A 271 -24.01 -22.24 -8.42
C THR A 271 -24.40 -22.06 -9.89
N ARG A 272 -24.09 -20.92 -10.52
CA ARG A 272 -24.48 -20.63 -11.91
C ARG A 272 -23.62 -21.40 -12.91
N ASP A 273 -24.16 -21.67 -14.09
CA ASP A 273 -23.45 -22.27 -15.23
C ASP A 273 -22.83 -21.19 -16.16
N ASP A 274 -22.23 -20.15 -15.57
CA ASP A 274 -21.62 -19.02 -16.27
C ASP A 274 -20.33 -18.54 -15.57
N PRO A 275 -19.49 -17.68 -16.19
CA PRO A 275 -18.23 -17.23 -15.60
C PRO A 275 -18.36 -16.47 -14.27
N VAL A 276 -19.56 -16.00 -13.90
CA VAL A 276 -19.82 -15.35 -12.61
C VAL A 276 -19.63 -16.33 -11.45
N ASN A 277 -19.82 -17.64 -11.68
CA ASN A 277 -19.67 -18.67 -10.65
C ASN A 277 -18.28 -18.69 -10.00
N ALA A 278 -17.24 -18.42 -10.78
CA ALA A 278 -15.86 -18.40 -10.34
C ALA A 278 -15.59 -17.20 -9.42
N LEU A 279 -16.18 -16.04 -9.73
CA LEU A 279 -16.16 -14.88 -8.83
C LEU A 279 -16.92 -15.18 -7.53
N GLY A 280 -18.14 -15.72 -7.60
CA GLY A 280 -18.91 -16.12 -6.41
C GLY A 280 -18.17 -17.12 -5.51
N LEU A 281 -17.53 -18.13 -6.11
CA LEU A 281 -16.68 -19.08 -5.38
C LEU A 281 -15.46 -18.41 -4.74
N CYS A 282 -14.84 -17.43 -5.40
CA CYS A 282 -13.74 -16.67 -4.82
C CYS A 282 -14.18 -15.88 -3.58
N VAL A 283 -15.31 -15.16 -3.67
CA VAL A 283 -15.91 -14.41 -2.55
C VAL A 283 -16.24 -15.34 -1.37
N LEU A 284 -16.90 -16.47 -1.60
CA LEU A 284 -17.21 -17.43 -0.51
C LEU A 284 -15.96 -17.99 0.17
N ARG A 285 -14.90 -18.27 -0.60
CA ARG A 285 -13.64 -18.78 -0.04
C ARG A 285 -12.88 -17.71 0.74
N ARG A 286 -12.87 -16.45 0.27
CA ARG A 286 -12.32 -15.29 1.01
C ARG A 286 -13.10 -15.04 2.29
N TYR A 287 -14.43 -15.13 2.23
CA TYR A 287 -15.33 -15.07 3.38
C TYR A 287 -15.01 -16.14 4.43
N ALA A 288 -14.93 -17.41 4.04
CA ALA A 288 -14.57 -18.50 4.95
C ALA A 288 -13.13 -18.37 5.51
N LEU A 289 -12.18 -17.92 4.69
CA LEU A 289 -10.80 -17.68 5.11
C LEU A 289 -10.70 -16.56 6.14
N GLY A 290 -11.41 -15.44 5.90
CA GLY A 290 -11.48 -14.28 6.77
C GLY A 290 -12.03 -14.61 8.16
N LEU A 291 -13.16 -15.33 8.22
CA LEU A 291 -13.74 -15.78 9.50
C LEU A 291 -12.77 -16.70 10.28
N ARG A 292 -12.05 -17.59 9.59
CA ARG A 292 -11.04 -18.44 10.24
C ARG A 292 -9.84 -17.63 10.74
N ALA A 293 -9.44 -16.59 10.01
CA ALA A 293 -8.38 -15.68 10.42
C ALA A 293 -8.77 -14.83 11.65
N LEU A 294 -10.02 -14.36 11.71
CA LEU A 294 -10.59 -13.65 12.86
C LEU A 294 -10.65 -14.55 14.11
N ALA A 295 -11.11 -15.80 13.97
CA ALA A 295 -11.13 -16.76 15.08
C ALA A 295 -9.71 -17.12 15.58
N TRP A 296 -8.74 -17.27 14.67
CA TRP A 296 -7.33 -17.45 15.04
C TRP A 296 -6.78 -16.21 15.76
N LEU A 297 -7.11 -15.01 15.26
CA LEU A 297 -6.68 -13.75 15.85
C LEU A 297 -7.23 -13.60 17.27
N GLU A 298 -8.50 -13.95 17.53
CA GLU A 298 -9.09 -13.95 18.88
C GLU A 298 -8.32 -14.86 19.87
N GLU A 299 -7.93 -16.06 19.45
CA GLU A 299 -7.08 -16.93 20.26
C GLU A 299 -5.68 -16.31 20.46
N ALA A 300 -5.07 -15.84 19.38
CA ALA A 300 -3.70 -15.33 19.36
C ALA A 300 -3.53 -14.04 20.19
N ILE A 301 -4.52 -13.15 20.25
CA ILE A 301 -4.49 -11.98 21.16
C ILE A 301 -4.61 -12.35 22.65
N SER A 302 -4.96 -13.61 22.94
CA SER A 302 -5.01 -14.15 24.31
C SER A 302 -3.72 -14.89 24.70
N HIS A 303 -2.74 -14.99 23.79
CA HIS A 303 -1.42 -15.56 24.08
C HIS A 303 -0.51 -14.54 24.80
N PRO A 304 0.27 -14.95 25.82
CA PRO A 304 1.19 -14.07 26.55
C PRO A 304 2.51 -13.86 25.79
N TRP A 305 2.47 -13.06 24.72
CA TRP A 305 3.64 -12.69 23.91
C TRP A 305 4.72 -11.94 24.71
N GLN A 306 5.99 -12.13 24.34
CA GLN A 306 7.18 -11.55 24.97
C GLN A 306 7.79 -10.41 24.13
N ASP A 307 8.10 -10.66 22.86
CA ASP A 307 8.65 -9.67 21.92
C ASP A 307 7.56 -9.18 20.91
N VAL A 308 6.59 -10.04 20.56
CA VAL A 308 5.48 -9.77 19.62
C VAL A 308 4.41 -8.87 20.25
N ARG A 309 3.94 -7.84 19.52
CA ARG A 309 2.84 -6.93 19.94
C ARG A 309 1.50 -7.38 19.37
N LEU A 310 0.38 -6.92 19.94
CA LEU A 310 -0.95 -7.16 19.35
C LEU A 310 -1.04 -6.65 17.89
N ALA A 311 -0.48 -5.47 17.59
CA ALA A 311 -0.38 -4.95 16.24
C ALA A 311 0.35 -5.90 15.28
N ASP A 312 1.39 -6.59 15.75
CA ASP A 312 2.14 -7.57 14.94
C ASP A 312 1.24 -8.78 14.59
N VAL A 313 0.46 -9.28 15.54
CA VAL A 313 -0.50 -10.39 15.33
C VAL A 313 -1.64 -9.97 14.39
N VAL A 314 -2.18 -8.75 14.55
CA VAL A 314 -3.23 -8.20 13.68
C VAL A 314 -2.73 -8.06 12.25
N LEU A 315 -1.54 -7.47 12.05
CA LEU A 315 -0.93 -7.28 10.75
C LEU A 315 -0.55 -8.61 10.08
N TYR A 316 -0.14 -9.61 10.87
CA TYR A 316 0.08 -10.97 10.37
C TYR A 316 -1.23 -11.63 9.88
N ALA A 317 -2.29 -11.60 10.69
CA ALA A 317 -3.59 -12.17 10.32
C ALA A 317 -4.16 -11.49 9.07
N PHE A 318 -4.13 -10.15 9.05
CA PHE A 318 -4.60 -9.35 7.92
C PHE A 318 -3.75 -9.60 6.66
N GLY A 319 -2.42 -9.63 6.76
CA GLY A 319 -1.54 -9.87 5.61
C GLY A 319 -1.66 -11.26 4.98
N ALA A 320 -2.10 -12.26 5.74
CA ALA A 320 -2.41 -13.59 5.22
C ALA A 320 -3.73 -13.63 4.43
N VAL A 321 -4.70 -12.76 4.74
CA VAL A 321 -5.99 -12.65 4.03
C VAL A 321 -6.04 -11.52 2.99
N ALA A 322 -5.10 -10.57 3.04
CA ALA A 322 -4.93 -9.49 2.09
C ALA A 322 -4.67 -10.00 0.66
N ALA A 323 -5.05 -9.20 -0.34
CA ALA A 323 -4.58 -9.41 -1.71
C ALA A 323 -3.05 -9.23 -1.75
N TRP A 324 -2.36 -10.18 -2.36
CA TRP A 324 -0.93 -10.09 -2.64
C TRP A 324 -0.63 -11.03 -3.79
N TRP A 325 -0.16 -10.49 -4.89
CA TRP A 325 0.15 -11.27 -6.08
C TRP A 325 1.52 -10.80 -6.64
N PRO A 326 2.45 -11.72 -6.97
CA PRO A 326 2.36 -13.16 -6.71
C PRO A 326 2.43 -13.45 -5.20
N ARG A 327 1.77 -14.51 -4.73
CA ARG A 327 1.94 -15.00 -3.36
C ARG A 327 3.25 -15.80 -3.29
N PRO A 328 4.15 -15.51 -2.34
CA PRO A 328 5.34 -16.33 -2.15
C PRO A 328 4.94 -17.71 -1.64
N SER A 329 5.54 -18.75 -2.24
CA SER A 329 5.43 -20.13 -1.76
C SER A 329 6.42 -20.42 -0.63
N LEU A 330 7.50 -19.65 -0.54
CA LEU A 330 8.57 -19.75 0.45
C LEU A 330 8.90 -18.36 1.01
N ALA A 331 9.07 -18.23 2.32
CA ALA A 331 9.60 -17.02 2.95
C ALA A 331 10.87 -17.34 3.75
N ILE A 332 11.88 -16.46 3.66
CA ILE A 332 13.19 -16.67 4.30
C ILE A 332 13.40 -15.63 5.41
N SER A 333 13.05 -16.00 6.64
CA SER A 333 13.37 -15.26 7.86
C SER A 333 14.86 -15.36 8.14
N HIS A 334 15.55 -14.23 8.21
CA HIS A 334 16.99 -14.19 8.36
C HIS A 334 17.45 -12.87 8.98
N ARG A 335 18.64 -12.86 9.60
CA ARG A 335 19.30 -11.60 9.97
C ARG A 335 20.03 -11.05 8.75
N SER A 336 19.53 -9.96 8.19
CA SER A 336 19.97 -9.35 6.92
C SER A 336 21.49 -9.28 6.79
N GLY A 337 22.18 -8.69 7.77
CA GLY A 337 23.64 -8.51 7.76
C GLY A 337 24.51 -9.76 7.99
N ASP A 338 23.95 -10.95 8.23
CA ASP A 338 24.72 -12.22 8.27
C ASP A 338 24.43 -13.11 7.05
N VAL A 339 23.23 -13.02 6.46
CA VAL A 339 22.72 -14.04 5.54
C VAL A 339 22.55 -13.53 4.10
N LYS A 340 22.30 -12.23 3.90
CA LYS A 340 22.21 -11.63 2.54
C LYS A 340 23.43 -11.89 1.66
N PRO A 341 24.70 -11.87 2.16
CA PRO A 341 25.87 -12.18 1.31
C PRO A 341 25.80 -13.57 0.69
N THR A 342 25.29 -14.57 1.41
CA THR A 342 25.08 -15.91 0.87
C THR A 342 23.88 -15.94 -0.05
N LEU A 343 22.73 -15.40 0.36
CA LEU A 343 21.51 -15.40 -0.46
C LEU A 343 21.73 -14.76 -1.83
N MET A 344 22.41 -13.62 -1.93
CA MET A 344 22.72 -12.94 -3.19
C MET A 344 23.54 -13.77 -4.20
N THR A 345 24.14 -14.88 -3.78
CA THR A 345 24.86 -15.82 -4.67
C THR A 345 24.04 -17.02 -5.12
N LEU A 346 22.80 -17.15 -4.62
CA LEU A 346 21.89 -18.27 -4.85
C LEU A 346 20.75 -17.86 -5.81
N GLY A 347 20.23 -18.81 -6.59
CA GLY A 347 19.04 -18.61 -7.45
C GLY A 347 17.74 -18.32 -6.69
N LEU A 348 17.71 -18.56 -5.37
CA LEU A 348 16.67 -18.06 -4.45
C LEU A 348 16.59 -16.52 -4.39
N TRP A 349 17.67 -15.80 -4.67
CA TRP A 349 17.67 -14.34 -4.66
C TRP A 349 17.01 -13.78 -5.92
N GLY A 350 15.90 -13.07 -5.74
CA GLY A 350 15.13 -12.56 -6.87
C GLY A 350 14.29 -13.63 -7.57
N ALA A 351 13.80 -14.61 -6.81
CA ALA A 351 12.80 -15.56 -7.28
C ALA A 351 11.38 -15.10 -6.87
N ALA A 352 10.46 -14.99 -7.83
CA ALA A 352 9.10 -14.47 -7.61
C ALA A 352 8.27 -15.20 -6.54
N HIS A 353 8.55 -16.47 -6.28
CA HIS A 353 7.87 -17.27 -5.24
C HIS A 353 8.63 -17.32 -3.91
N VAL A 354 9.73 -16.57 -3.76
CA VAL A 354 10.58 -16.55 -2.56
C VAL A 354 10.58 -15.14 -1.97
N SER A 355 9.94 -14.98 -0.82
CA SER A 355 9.91 -13.71 -0.10
C SER A 355 11.19 -13.53 0.73
N ILE A 356 11.88 -12.43 0.45
CA ILE A 356 13.06 -11.91 1.18
C ILE A 356 12.83 -10.39 1.31
N ASP A 357 13.16 -9.81 2.46
CA ASP A 357 13.00 -8.37 2.76
C ASP A 357 13.57 -7.45 1.67
N ALA A 358 14.74 -7.79 1.13
CA ALA A 358 15.46 -7.02 0.11
C ALA A 358 14.90 -7.13 -1.32
N VAL A 359 14.00 -8.09 -1.56
CA VAL A 359 13.39 -8.36 -2.89
C VAL A 359 11.87 -8.19 -2.83
N THR A 360 11.38 -7.36 -1.91
CA THR A 360 9.96 -7.03 -1.80
C THR A 360 9.73 -5.58 -2.19
N VAL A 361 8.83 -5.36 -3.15
CA VAL A 361 8.37 -4.02 -3.55
C VAL A 361 7.18 -3.65 -2.67
N PRO A 362 7.24 -2.53 -1.91
CA PRO A 362 6.10 -2.06 -1.14
C PRO A 362 4.88 -1.77 -2.04
N ALA A 363 3.70 -2.14 -1.55
CA ALA A 363 2.39 -1.97 -2.19
C ALA A 363 1.45 -1.05 -1.37
N GLY A 364 2.00 -0.31 -0.40
CA GLY A 364 1.26 0.63 0.45
C GLY A 364 1.17 0.22 1.92
N GLU A 365 1.82 -0.87 2.32
CA GLU A 365 1.89 -1.28 3.72
C GLU A 365 2.70 -0.30 4.58
N THR A 366 2.56 -0.41 5.90
CA THR A 366 3.56 0.13 6.84
C THR A 366 4.83 -0.73 6.85
N ASN A 367 5.92 -0.28 7.46
CA ASN A 367 7.14 -1.09 7.61
C ASN A 367 6.86 -2.38 8.40
N THR A 368 6.15 -2.27 9.52
CA THR A 368 5.71 -3.43 10.32
C THR A 368 4.86 -4.38 9.48
N ALA A 369 3.92 -3.84 8.71
CA ALA A 369 3.01 -4.62 7.88
C ALA A 369 3.70 -5.31 6.71
N MET A 370 4.61 -4.63 6.01
CA MET A 370 5.45 -5.17 4.94
C MET A 370 6.22 -6.39 5.44
N VAL A 371 6.91 -6.28 6.60
CA VAL A 371 7.66 -7.39 7.22
C VAL A 371 6.76 -8.58 7.53
N TRP A 372 5.59 -8.38 8.12
CA TRP A 372 4.68 -9.49 8.41
C TRP A 372 4.08 -10.13 7.17
N ARG A 373 3.75 -9.33 6.14
CA ARG A 373 3.22 -9.81 4.86
C ARG A 373 4.15 -10.84 4.24
N LEU A 374 5.48 -10.64 4.29
CA LEU A 374 6.52 -11.59 3.82
C LEU A 374 6.23 -13.04 4.22
N PHE A 375 5.85 -13.23 5.49
CA PHE A 375 5.67 -14.54 6.12
C PHE A 375 4.20 -14.96 6.22
N ALA A 376 3.27 -14.00 6.21
CA ALA A 376 1.86 -14.23 6.52
C ALA A 376 1.20 -15.20 5.53
N ALA A 377 1.27 -14.93 4.23
CA ALA A 377 0.70 -15.83 3.22
C ALA A 377 1.57 -17.06 2.91
N ALA A 378 2.87 -17.02 3.24
CA ALA A 378 3.86 -17.99 2.75
C ALA A 378 3.73 -19.39 3.39
N PRO A 379 3.39 -20.44 2.61
CA PRO A 379 3.16 -21.76 3.18
C PRO A 379 4.40 -22.49 3.68
N ALA A 380 5.59 -22.20 3.12
CA ALA A 380 6.85 -22.62 3.72
C ALA A 380 7.57 -21.41 4.32
N ILE A 381 8.00 -21.51 5.58
CA ILE A 381 8.82 -20.50 6.25
C ILE A 381 10.14 -21.16 6.68
N VAL A 382 11.25 -20.60 6.19
CA VAL A 382 12.61 -21.00 6.58
C VAL A 382 13.21 -19.93 7.50
N ARG A 383 13.66 -20.34 8.68
CA ARG A 383 14.39 -19.51 9.66
C ARG A 383 15.87 -19.80 9.57
N VAL A 384 16.65 -18.86 9.05
CA VAL A 384 18.11 -19.01 8.91
C VAL A 384 18.81 -18.52 10.17
N ARG A 385 19.19 -19.47 11.02
CA ARG A 385 19.88 -19.20 12.29
C ARG A 385 21.35 -18.87 12.04
N SER A 386 21.69 -17.58 12.09
CA SER A 386 23.05 -17.07 12.26
C SER A 386 23.38 -16.87 13.74
N ASP A 387 24.66 -16.78 14.09
CA ASP A 387 25.12 -16.55 15.48
C ASP A 387 24.50 -15.30 16.13
N ARG A 388 24.24 -14.27 15.33
CA ARG A 388 23.68 -12.98 15.78
C ARG A 388 22.16 -12.88 15.56
N TYR A 389 21.49 -13.93 15.10
CA TYR A 389 20.06 -13.91 14.79
C TYR A 389 19.21 -13.39 15.97
N ALA A 390 19.44 -13.89 17.19
CA ALA A 390 18.69 -13.48 18.39
C ALA A 390 18.95 -12.03 18.85
N ALA A 391 20.00 -11.37 18.34
CA ALA A 391 20.28 -9.97 18.69
C ALA A 391 19.30 -8.99 18.02
N SER A 392 18.71 -9.36 16.87
CA SER A 392 17.68 -8.58 16.19
C SER A 392 16.32 -8.76 16.87
N LEU A 393 15.65 -7.65 17.22
CA LEU A 393 14.27 -7.66 17.73
C LEU A 393 13.30 -8.28 16.72
N TRP A 394 13.43 -7.95 15.43
CA TRP A 394 12.62 -8.54 14.36
C TRP A 394 12.78 -10.06 14.29
N CYS A 395 14.03 -10.55 14.30
CA CYS A 395 14.28 -11.99 14.27
C CYS A 395 13.78 -12.71 15.54
N ARG A 396 13.71 -12.05 16.69
CA ARG A 396 13.06 -12.61 17.89
C ARG A 396 11.54 -12.65 17.75
N ARG A 397 10.91 -11.57 17.29
CA ARG A 397 9.45 -11.53 17.00
C ARG A 397 9.05 -12.59 15.99
N GLU A 398 9.77 -12.67 14.87
CA GLU A 398 9.57 -13.69 13.85
C GLU A 398 9.72 -15.08 14.44
N ALA A 399 10.78 -15.34 15.22
CA ALA A 399 10.99 -16.64 15.85
C ALA A 399 9.91 -17.00 16.89
N GLU A 400 9.42 -16.04 17.67
CA GLU A 400 8.34 -16.24 18.64
C GLU A 400 7.03 -16.57 17.93
N LEU A 401 6.61 -15.74 16.95
CA LEU A 401 5.38 -15.97 16.19
C LEU A 401 5.44 -17.31 15.43
N THR A 402 6.52 -17.56 14.70
CA THR A 402 6.68 -18.84 13.98
C THR A 402 6.83 -20.05 14.88
N GLN A 403 7.26 -19.87 16.15
CA GLN A 403 7.25 -20.94 17.14
C GLN A 403 5.82 -21.22 17.62
N TYR A 404 5.02 -20.19 17.91
CA TYR A 404 3.59 -20.33 18.18
C TYR A 404 2.86 -21.04 17.02
N LEU A 405 3.13 -20.64 15.77
CA LEU A 405 2.58 -21.28 14.58
C LEU A 405 2.98 -22.76 14.45
N ARG A 406 4.21 -23.12 14.81
CA ARG A 406 4.66 -24.53 14.81
C ARG A 406 3.94 -25.35 15.87
N ASP A 407 3.64 -24.75 17.01
CA ASP A 407 3.13 -25.47 18.19
C ASP A 407 1.59 -25.51 18.25
N ARG A 408 0.88 -24.60 17.57
CA ARG A 408 -0.60 -24.54 17.52
C ARG A 408 -1.22 -24.57 16.12
N SER A 409 -0.43 -24.38 15.06
CA SER A 409 -0.92 -24.00 13.71
C SER A 409 -1.63 -22.64 13.68
N ASP A 410 -1.98 -22.20 12.49
CA ASP A 410 -2.89 -21.08 12.24
C ASP A 410 -4.09 -21.54 11.41
N PHE A 411 -4.86 -20.58 10.92
CA PHE A 411 -5.94 -20.82 9.97
C PHE A 411 -5.45 -21.36 8.61
N LEU A 412 -4.16 -21.29 8.31
CA LEU A 412 -3.51 -21.75 7.08
C LEU A 412 -2.93 -23.17 7.28
N ARG A 413 -3.86 -24.13 7.35
CA ARG A 413 -3.62 -25.53 7.72
C ARG A 413 -2.52 -26.19 6.88
N GLY A 414 -1.44 -26.62 7.53
CA GLY A 414 -0.37 -27.39 6.89
C GLY A 414 0.84 -26.56 6.46
N ARG A 415 0.92 -25.29 6.88
CA ARG A 415 2.15 -24.48 6.81
C ARG A 415 3.34 -25.24 7.41
N VAL A 416 4.50 -25.17 6.76
CA VAL A 416 5.74 -25.78 7.25
C VAL A 416 6.72 -24.71 7.73
N VAL A 417 7.26 -24.89 8.94
CA VAL A 417 8.33 -24.05 9.50
C VAL A 417 9.60 -24.88 9.68
N ALA A 418 10.70 -24.45 9.06
CA ALA A 418 12.00 -25.12 9.12
C ALA A 418 13.08 -24.19 9.69
N ASP A 419 13.94 -24.70 10.57
CA ASP A 419 15.15 -24.01 11.04
C ASP A 419 16.38 -24.54 10.26
N LEU A 420 17.15 -23.65 9.64
CA LEU A 420 18.37 -23.97 8.88
C LEU A 420 19.55 -23.11 9.35
N THR A 421 20.78 -23.54 9.07
CA THR A 421 21.99 -22.70 9.18
C THR A 421 22.26 -22.01 7.84
N VAL A 422 23.10 -20.96 7.86
CA VAL A 422 23.53 -20.25 6.63
C VAL A 422 24.16 -21.20 5.61
N SER A 423 24.95 -22.17 6.08
CA SER A 423 25.59 -23.20 5.23
C SER A 423 24.62 -24.19 4.58
N SER A 424 23.39 -24.34 5.10
CA SER A 424 22.37 -25.24 4.54
C SER A 424 21.48 -24.58 3.47
N LEU A 425 21.60 -23.27 3.23
CA LEU A 425 20.80 -22.57 2.21
C LEU A 425 21.07 -23.07 0.79
N SER A 426 22.30 -23.47 0.49
CA SER A 426 22.66 -24.01 -0.83
C SER A 426 21.91 -25.29 -1.20
N ALA A 427 21.48 -26.10 -0.22
CA ALA A 427 20.65 -27.28 -0.48
C ALA A 427 19.22 -26.90 -0.91
N VAL A 428 18.66 -25.83 -0.32
CA VAL A 428 17.35 -25.28 -0.72
C VAL A 428 17.43 -24.69 -2.12
N ASP A 429 18.53 -24.00 -2.43
CA ASP A 429 18.78 -23.41 -3.74
C ASP A 429 18.97 -24.45 -4.86
N GLN A 430 19.73 -25.52 -4.61
CA GLN A 430 19.94 -26.60 -5.59
C GLN A 430 18.62 -27.27 -5.98
N GLU A 431 17.74 -27.52 -5.01
CA GLU A 431 16.41 -28.08 -5.27
C GLU A 431 15.47 -27.10 -5.98
N PHE A 432 15.56 -25.80 -5.67
CA PHE A 432 14.84 -24.75 -6.40
C PHE A 432 15.31 -24.64 -7.86
N ALA A 433 16.61 -24.61 -8.10
CA ALA A 433 17.23 -24.58 -9.42
C ALA A 433 16.90 -25.84 -10.24
N ALA A 434 16.84 -27.02 -9.61
CA ALA A 434 16.42 -28.26 -10.27
C ALA A 434 15.00 -28.17 -10.86
N ARG A 435 14.09 -27.40 -10.23
CA ARG A 435 12.75 -27.13 -10.77
C ARG A 435 12.71 -26.01 -11.80
N GLN A 436 13.47 -24.92 -11.63
CA GLN A 436 13.62 -23.93 -12.69
C GLN A 436 14.17 -24.54 -13.99
N LEU A 437 15.05 -25.54 -13.89
CA LEU A 437 15.54 -26.28 -15.05
C LEU A 437 14.45 -27.11 -15.77
N LEU A 438 13.34 -27.45 -15.10
CA LEU A 438 12.17 -28.06 -15.76
C LEU A 438 11.36 -27.02 -16.55
N SER A 439 11.17 -25.80 -16.02
CA SER A 439 10.49 -24.70 -16.74
C SER A 439 11.34 -24.05 -17.83
N VAL A 440 12.68 -24.09 -17.72
CA VAL A 440 13.59 -23.64 -18.79
C VAL A 440 13.67 -24.67 -19.93
N ARG A 441 13.46 -25.97 -19.65
CA ARG A 441 13.41 -27.02 -20.68
C ARG A 441 12.18 -26.91 -21.61
N SER A 442 11.11 -26.22 -21.20
CA SER A 442 10.01 -25.81 -22.09
C SER A 442 10.30 -24.52 -22.88
N GLY A 443 11.57 -24.07 -22.92
CA GLY A 443 12.04 -23.00 -23.81
C GLY A 443 11.79 -21.57 -23.31
N ARG A 444 11.44 -21.41 -22.01
CA ARG A 444 11.00 -20.14 -21.44
C ARG A 444 12.06 -19.54 -20.52
N ARG A 445 12.19 -18.21 -20.56
CA ARG A 445 13.05 -17.45 -19.65
C ARG A 445 12.26 -17.09 -18.39
N THR A 446 12.95 -17.06 -17.25
CA THR A 446 12.39 -16.49 -16.02
C THR A 446 12.45 -14.97 -16.11
N PRO A 447 11.33 -14.23 -15.92
CA PRO A 447 11.39 -12.79 -15.79
C PRO A 447 12.14 -12.43 -14.50
N ASP A 448 12.87 -11.31 -14.53
CA ASP A 448 13.60 -10.83 -13.36
C ASP A 448 12.62 -10.44 -12.25
N PHE A 449 12.90 -10.87 -11.01
CA PHE A 449 12.17 -10.48 -9.82
C PHE A 449 13.14 -9.88 -8.78
N PRO A 450 12.79 -8.78 -8.09
CA PRO A 450 11.69 -7.88 -8.43
C PRO A 450 11.86 -7.31 -9.83
N PRO A 451 10.78 -6.89 -10.50
CA PRO A 451 10.91 -6.17 -11.76
C PRO A 451 11.77 -4.92 -11.57
N ASN A 452 12.41 -4.49 -12.66
CA ASN A 452 13.01 -3.17 -12.73
C ASN A 452 11.92 -2.11 -12.48
N THR A 453 11.89 -1.58 -11.26
CA THR A 453 10.84 -0.70 -10.73
C THR A 453 11.39 0.71 -10.72
N ILE A 454 10.82 1.59 -11.54
CA ILE A 454 11.24 2.98 -11.62
C ILE A 454 10.48 3.79 -10.57
N VAL A 455 11.21 4.51 -9.73
CA VAL A 455 10.67 5.33 -8.63
C VAL A 455 11.22 6.74 -8.69
N LEU A 456 10.41 7.71 -8.30
CA LEU A 456 10.82 9.11 -8.20
C LEU A 456 11.55 9.34 -6.88
N ASP A 457 12.82 9.76 -6.92
CA ASP A 457 13.49 10.24 -5.70
C ASP A 457 12.90 11.60 -5.29
N VAL A 458 12.55 11.75 -4.01
CA VAL A 458 12.14 13.04 -3.47
C VAL A 458 13.37 13.94 -3.40
N PRO A 459 13.41 15.06 -4.13
CA PRO A 459 14.61 15.88 -4.23
C PRO A 459 14.96 16.54 -2.90
N SER A 460 16.21 16.95 -2.79
CA SER A 460 16.58 18.07 -1.92
C SER A 460 16.61 19.31 -2.80
N LEU A 461 15.93 20.40 -2.42
CA LEU A 461 15.85 21.61 -3.23
C LEU A 461 16.49 22.81 -2.52
N PRO A 462 16.91 23.87 -3.25
CA PRO A 462 17.39 25.10 -2.64
C PRO A 462 16.26 25.81 -1.90
N ARG A 463 16.61 26.56 -0.85
CA ARG A 463 15.64 27.23 0.04
C ARG A 463 14.60 28.08 -0.70
N VAL A 464 15.01 28.78 -1.76
CA VAL A 464 14.09 29.60 -2.58
C VAL A 464 12.97 28.77 -3.20
N LEU A 465 13.25 27.57 -3.71
CA LEU A 465 12.22 26.71 -4.31
C LEU A 465 11.24 26.18 -3.27
N ILE A 466 11.72 25.87 -2.07
CA ILE A 466 10.88 25.45 -0.94
C ILE A 466 9.94 26.58 -0.49
N ASP A 467 10.46 27.79 -0.32
CA ASP A 467 9.65 28.96 0.08
C ASP A 467 8.62 29.33 -1.01
N VAL A 468 8.98 29.22 -2.30
CA VAL A 468 8.05 29.39 -3.43
C VAL A 468 6.98 28.32 -3.43
N PHE A 469 7.34 27.04 -3.35
CA PHE A 469 6.36 25.94 -3.33
C PHE A 469 5.39 26.07 -2.16
N ALA A 470 5.88 26.43 -0.97
CA ALA A 470 5.02 26.65 0.19
C ALA A 470 4.05 27.84 0.02
N ALA A 471 4.49 28.90 -0.66
CA ALA A 471 3.63 30.03 -1.01
C ALA A 471 2.60 29.65 -2.09
N VAL A 472 2.99 28.92 -3.15
CA VAL A 472 2.07 28.46 -4.21
C VAL A 472 1.02 27.50 -3.65
N SER A 473 1.41 26.50 -2.86
CA SER A 473 0.44 25.61 -2.23
C SER A 473 -0.50 26.31 -1.24
N THR A 474 -0.07 27.42 -0.62
CA THR A 474 -1.01 28.29 0.11
C THR A 474 -2.05 28.90 -0.83
N LEU A 475 -1.66 29.38 -2.03
CA LEU A 475 -2.63 29.87 -3.02
C LEU A 475 -3.58 28.75 -3.48
N ARG A 476 -3.08 27.53 -3.69
CA ARG A 476 -3.89 26.38 -4.12
C ARG A 476 -4.87 25.88 -3.06
N LEU A 477 -4.46 25.85 -1.79
CA LEU A 477 -5.39 25.59 -0.68
C LEU A 477 -6.52 26.63 -0.66
N LEU A 478 -6.17 27.91 -0.81
CA LEU A 478 -7.16 28.97 -0.80
C LEU A 478 -8.08 28.95 -2.03
N ILE A 479 -7.59 28.57 -3.22
CA ILE A 479 -8.43 28.51 -4.42
C ILE A 479 -9.36 27.30 -4.43
N GLY A 480 -8.91 26.15 -3.93
CA GLY A 480 -9.75 24.97 -3.72
C GLY A 480 -10.86 25.22 -2.69
N LEU A 481 -10.58 26.01 -1.63
CA LEU A 481 -11.57 26.36 -0.60
C LEU A 481 -12.52 27.50 -0.98
N LEU A 482 -12.05 28.53 -1.70
CA LEU A 482 -12.81 29.77 -1.94
C LEU A 482 -13.42 29.87 -3.35
N GLY A 483 -12.82 29.26 -4.36
CA GLY A 483 -13.27 29.38 -5.75
C GLY A 483 -13.12 30.78 -6.39
N ASP A 484 -12.48 31.73 -5.73
CA ASP A 484 -12.35 33.14 -6.15
C ASP A 484 -10.87 33.56 -6.26
N VAL A 485 -10.37 33.63 -7.51
CA VAL A 485 -8.99 34.03 -7.86
C VAL A 485 -8.63 35.42 -7.31
N ASP A 486 -9.57 36.37 -7.39
CA ASP A 486 -9.34 37.74 -6.94
C ASP A 486 -9.30 37.82 -5.40
N ALA A 487 -10.07 36.99 -4.69
CA ALA A 487 -9.94 36.85 -3.23
C ALA A 487 -8.62 36.23 -2.82
N VAL A 488 -8.20 35.13 -3.45
CA VAL A 488 -6.92 34.48 -3.16
C VAL A 488 -5.75 35.42 -3.41
N ASN A 489 -5.75 36.13 -4.55
CA ASN A 489 -4.70 37.08 -4.87
C ASN A 489 -4.66 38.32 -3.95
N ARG A 490 -5.80 38.74 -3.35
CA ARG A 490 -5.81 39.74 -2.27
C ARG A 490 -5.18 39.20 -0.99
N ILE A 491 -5.55 37.99 -0.58
CA ILE A 491 -4.97 37.33 0.61
C ILE A 491 -3.45 37.13 0.44
N ALA A 492 -2.98 36.81 -0.77
CA ALA A 492 -1.56 36.73 -1.10
C ALA A 492 -0.83 38.07 -0.91
N ASP A 493 -1.41 39.17 -1.40
CA ASP A 493 -0.89 40.52 -1.21
C ASP A 493 -0.88 40.90 0.29
N ASP A 494 -1.89 40.51 1.06
CA ASP A 494 -1.96 40.74 2.51
C ASP A 494 -0.92 39.92 3.30
N LEU A 495 -0.72 38.64 2.96
CA LEU A 495 0.32 37.78 3.53
C LEU A 495 1.73 38.34 3.25
N PHE A 496 1.97 38.79 2.02
CA PHE A 496 3.24 39.37 1.58
C PHE A 496 3.53 40.74 2.23
N THR A 497 2.49 41.57 2.43
CA THR A 497 2.62 42.91 3.03
C THR A 497 2.39 42.96 4.54
N ASP A 498 2.31 41.79 5.19
CA ASP A 498 2.15 41.60 6.65
C ASP A 498 0.83 42.13 7.25
N GLN A 499 -0.21 42.28 6.42
CA GLN A 499 -1.51 42.80 6.84
C GLN A 499 -2.31 41.78 7.68
N LEU A 500 -3.38 42.26 8.34
CA LEU A 500 -4.23 41.43 9.18
C LEU A 500 -5.32 40.75 8.34
N ILE A 501 -5.29 39.42 8.30
CA ILE A 501 -6.33 38.63 7.65
C ILE A 501 -7.38 38.27 8.72
N THR A 502 -8.64 38.59 8.44
CA THR A 502 -9.78 38.42 9.36
C THR A 502 -10.56 37.12 9.14
N LEU A 503 -10.27 36.40 8.06
CA LEU A 503 -10.84 35.08 7.76
C LEU A 503 -10.20 33.99 8.65
N PRO A 504 -10.88 32.85 8.86
CA PRO A 504 -10.24 31.65 9.42
C PRO A 504 -9.03 31.22 8.58
N SER A 505 -8.06 30.56 9.23
CA SER A 505 -6.93 29.89 8.55
C SER A 505 -7.45 28.74 7.69
N PRO A 506 -6.89 28.48 6.48
CA PRO A 506 -7.29 27.34 5.65
C PRO A 506 -6.87 25.99 6.25
N THR A 507 -5.92 25.99 7.19
CA THR A 507 -5.53 24.80 7.97
C THR A 507 -5.89 24.98 9.45
N ASN A 508 -6.03 23.87 10.17
CA ASN A 508 -6.29 23.84 11.61
C ASN A 508 -5.01 23.91 12.48
N HIS A 509 -3.87 24.31 11.90
CA HIS A 509 -2.59 24.41 12.62
C HIS A 509 -2.67 25.48 13.74
N PRO A 510 -2.09 25.25 14.95
CA PRO A 510 -2.23 26.15 16.10
C PRO A 510 -1.74 27.59 15.88
N LEU A 511 -0.77 27.79 14.98
CA LEU A 511 -0.25 29.12 14.63
C LEU A 511 -1.06 29.82 13.51
N GLY A 512 -2.03 29.12 12.90
CA GLY A 512 -2.92 29.62 11.86
C GLY A 512 -2.19 30.35 10.73
N TRP A 513 -2.68 31.53 10.37
CA TRP A 513 -2.11 32.39 9.33
C TRP A 513 -0.62 32.72 9.48
N ALA A 514 -0.03 32.60 10.67
CA ALA A 514 1.40 32.88 10.84
C ALA A 514 2.30 31.90 10.03
N MET A 515 1.83 30.67 9.79
CA MET A 515 2.59 29.68 9.00
C MET A 515 2.61 30.02 7.52
N HIS A 516 1.44 30.27 6.94
CA HIS A 516 1.31 30.79 5.58
C HIS A 516 2.13 32.07 5.39
N ARG A 517 2.09 32.97 6.38
CA ARG A 517 2.84 34.23 6.33
C ARG A 517 4.37 34.04 6.33
N ALA A 518 4.88 32.95 6.92
CA ALA A 518 6.31 32.66 6.89
C ALA A 518 6.82 32.40 5.46
N ALA A 519 6.06 31.65 4.65
CA ALA A 519 6.40 31.41 3.24
C ALA A 519 6.45 32.71 2.43
N PHE A 520 5.41 33.56 2.51
CA PHE A 520 5.37 34.83 1.78
C PHE A 520 6.41 35.86 2.29
N ARG A 521 6.74 35.86 3.59
CA ARG A 521 7.78 36.74 4.16
C ARG A 521 9.21 36.37 3.74
N ALA A 522 9.45 35.15 3.25
CA ALA A 522 10.75 34.75 2.70
C ALA A 522 10.96 35.32 1.29
N LEU A 523 9.92 35.38 0.45
CA LEU A 523 10.02 35.78 -0.96
C LEU A 523 10.70 37.16 -1.23
N PRO A 524 10.52 38.22 -0.41
CA PRO A 524 11.22 39.50 -0.60
C PRO A 524 12.75 39.41 -0.63
N GLN A 525 13.36 38.39 0.00
CA GLN A 525 14.83 38.25 0.03
C GLN A 525 15.40 37.77 -1.32
N TYR A 526 14.54 37.31 -2.23
CA TYR A 526 14.88 36.78 -3.55
C TYR A 526 14.52 37.73 -4.70
N GLY A 527 14.23 39.01 -4.43
CA GLY A 527 13.82 39.93 -5.49
C GLY A 527 13.86 41.42 -5.14
N ARG A 528 13.51 42.26 -6.12
CA ARG A 528 13.32 43.71 -5.90
C ARG A 528 12.09 43.95 -5.00
N LYS A 529 11.98 45.16 -4.42
CA LYS A 529 10.81 45.55 -3.60
C LYS A 529 9.53 45.60 -4.44
N HIS A 530 8.80 44.48 -4.47
CA HIS A 530 7.49 44.36 -5.08
C HIS A 530 6.42 45.07 -4.23
N ARG A 531 5.37 45.60 -4.87
CA ARG A 531 4.19 46.20 -4.19
C ARG A 531 3.06 45.20 -3.95
N ARG A 532 3.24 43.97 -4.41
CA ARG A 532 2.30 42.85 -4.42
C ARG A 532 3.09 41.56 -4.23
N SER A 533 2.40 40.46 -3.93
CA SER A 533 3.03 39.14 -3.89
C SER A 533 3.77 38.84 -5.21
N PRO A 534 5.01 38.33 -5.17
CA PRO A 534 5.77 37.94 -6.35
C PRO A 534 5.35 36.59 -6.92
N VAL A 535 4.39 35.91 -6.29
CA VAL A 535 3.72 34.72 -6.82
C VAL A 535 2.21 34.84 -6.62
N ARG A 536 1.44 34.57 -7.68
CA ARG A 536 0.00 34.85 -7.76
C ARG A 536 -0.68 33.79 -8.62
N LEU A 537 -2.00 33.65 -8.50
CA LEU A 537 -2.79 32.84 -9.42
C LEU A 537 -3.10 33.66 -10.68
N SER A 538 -3.01 33.01 -11.84
CA SER A 538 -3.44 33.56 -13.12
C SER A 538 -4.91 33.94 -13.09
N ARG A 539 -5.25 35.08 -13.71
CA ARG A 539 -6.64 35.57 -13.82
C ARG A 539 -7.57 34.59 -14.52
N ASP A 540 -7.04 33.85 -15.49
CA ASP A 540 -7.80 32.90 -16.32
C ASP A 540 -7.72 31.47 -15.74
N TYR A 541 -7.70 31.33 -14.41
CA TYR A 541 -7.56 30.05 -13.71
C TYR A 541 -8.62 29.03 -14.19
N PRO A 542 -8.23 27.89 -14.80
CA PRO A 542 -9.19 27.00 -15.44
C PRO A 542 -10.12 26.29 -14.44
N ARG A 543 -11.38 26.04 -14.83
CA ARG A 543 -12.35 25.37 -13.97
C ARG A 543 -11.96 23.95 -13.54
N SER A 544 -11.20 23.24 -14.37
CA SER A 544 -10.65 21.92 -14.06
C SER A 544 -9.68 21.96 -12.88
N GLU A 545 -8.92 23.04 -12.73
CA GLU A 545 -7.88 23.18 -11.72
C GLU A 545 -8.45 23.38 -10.32
N PHE A 546 -9.62 24.04 -10.15
CA PHE A 546 -10.26 24.13 -8.84
C PHE A 546 -10.66 22.76 -8.28
N ALA A 547 -11.25 21.90 -9.12
CA ALA A 547 -11.65 20.55 -8.73
C ALA A 547 -10.42 19.70 -8.37
N LEU A 548 -9.33 19.89 -9.13
CA LEU A 548 -8.04 19.27 -8.87
C LEU A 548 -7.41 19.75 -7.56
N ASP A 549 -7.37 21.07 -7.31
CA ASP A 549 -6.80 21.64 -6.08
C ASP A 549 -7.60 21.21 -4.83
N SER A 550 -8.92 21.04 -4.96
CA SER A 550 -9.73 20.43 -3.89
C SER A 550 -9.27 19.00 -3.60
N ALA A 551 -9.19 18.13 -4.62
CA ALA A 551 -8.91 16.70 -4.45
C ALA A 551 -7.43 16.35 -4.18
N GLU A 552 -6.49 17.14 -4.70
CA GLU A 552 -5.04 16.91 -4.63
C GLU A 552 -4.31 17.82 -3.64
N VAL A 553 -4.93 18.91 -3.18
CA VAL A 553 -4.30 19.83 -2.21
C VAL A 553 -5.12 19.93 -0.93
N VAL A 554 -6.42 20.27 -0.98
CA VAL A 554 -7.27 20.42 0.22
C VAL A 554 -7.51 19.10 0.94
N ASP A 555 -8.01 18.08 0.24
CA ASP A 555 -8.35 16.77 0.82
C ASP A 555 -7.10 15.98 1.30
N ARG A 556 -5.89 16.46 0.95
CA ARG A 556 -4.61 15.83 1.26
C ARG A 556 -3.91 16.40 2.50
N VAL A 557 -4.39 17.53 3.04
CA VAL A 557 -3.87 18.10 4.29
C VAL A 557 -4.23 17.18 5.47
N PRO A 558 -3.25 16.66 6.23
CA PRO A 558 -3.53 15.92 7.46
C PRO A 558 -3.96 16.86 8.59
N ASP A 559 -4.48 16.32 9.70
CA ASP A 559 -4.71 17.13 10.92
C ASP A 559 -3.40 17.75 11.44
N LEU A 560 -3.35 19.08 11.47
CA LEU A 560 -2.20 19.89 11.90
C LEU A 560 -2.38 20.47 13.30
N SER A 561 -3.52 20.28 13.96
CA SER A 561 -3.86 20.86 15.28
C SER A 561 -2.88 20.56 16.42
N ARG A 562 -1.96 19.62 16.19
CA ARG A 562 -0.99 19.09 17.15
C ARG A 562 0.46 19.13 16.67
N ARG A 563 0.71 19.52 15.40
CA ARG A 563 2.05 19.65 14.83
C ARG A 563 2.47 21.10 14.99
N GLN A 564 3.72 21.37 15.40
CA GLN A 564 4.21 22.74 15.62
C GLN A 564 5.27 23.18 14.59
N ASN A 565 5.90 22.23 13.89
CA ASN A 565 7.14 22.44 13.17
C ASN A 565 7.07 22.08 11.67
N ALA A 566 5.86 21.83 11.12
CA ALA A 566 5.71 21.04 9.88
C ALA A 566 5.20 21.79 8.63
N ASP A 567 4.58 22.96 8.77
CA ASP A 567 3.75 23.49 7.65
C ASP A 567 4.54 23.92 6.41
N THR A 568 5.74 24.50 6.54
CA THR A 568 6.53 24.84 5.33
C THR A 568 6.98 23.58 4.59
N ASP A 569 7.34 22.52 5.32
CA ASP A 569 7.68 21.22 4.74
C ASP A 569 6.47 20.62 4.02
N LEU A 570 5.31 20.61 4.67
CA LEU A 570 4.06 20.08 4.13
C LEU A 570 3.57 20.87 2.91
N LEU A 571 3.56 22.20 2.97
CA LEU A 571 3.15 23.07 1.87
C LEU A 571 4.11 22.93 0.67
N ALA A 572 5.42 22.78 0.91
CA ALA A 572 6.36 22.51 -0.17
C ALA A 572 6.16 21.10 -0.79
N ALA A 573 5.82 20.10 0.04
CA ALA A 573 5.52 18.74 -0.43
C ALA A 573 4.20 18.64 -1.18
N LEU A 574 3.17 19.40 -0.80
CA LEU A 574 1.88 19.49 -1.51
C LEU A 574 2.10 19.93 -2.97
N GLU A 575 2.85 21.01 -3.20
CA GLU A 575 3.12 21.53 -4.54
C GLU A 575 3.89 20.52 -5.40
N TRP A 576 4.94 19.93 -4.82
CA TRP A 576 5.76 18.93 -5.49
C TRP A 576 4.96 17.67 -5.84
N ASN A 577 4.08 17.23 -4.95
CA ASN A 577 3.22 16.06 -5.15
C ASN A 577 2.12 16.29 -6.20
N ARG A 578 1.62 17.52 -6.32
CA ARG A 578 0.59 17.92 -7.28
C ARG A 578 1.15 18.08 -8.69
N GLU A 579 2.19 18.90 -8.86
CA GLU A 579 2.72 19.21 -10.20
C GLU A 579 3.81 18.22 -10.64
N ILE A 580 4.89 18.15 -9.87
CA ILE A 580 6.14 17.51 -10.32
C ILE A 580 6.02 15.99 -10.34
N ARG A 581 5.48 15.40 -9.26
CA ARG A 581 5.19 13.96 -9.19
C ARG A 581 4.18 13.55 -10.26
N ARG A 582 3.15 14.36 -10.53
CA ARG A 582 2.12 14.00 -11.53
C ARG A 582 2.68 13.96 -12.94
N TRP A 583 3.56 14.89 -13.31
CA TRP A 583 4.31 14.81 -14.57
C TRP A 583 5.12 13.51 -14.64
N PHE A 584 5.88 13.17 -13.58
CA PHE A 584 6.61 11.91 -13.53
C PHE A 584 5.70 10.69 -13.68
N SER A 585 4.59 10.62 -12.95
CA SER A 585 3.63 9.52 -13.02
C SER A 585 2.98 9.41 -14.41
N ASN A 586 2.75 10.51 -15.11
CA ASN A 586 2.25 10.49 -16.50
C ASN A 586 3.30 9.99 -17.50
N SER A 587 4.58 10.35 -17.31
CA SER A 587 5.67 9.99 -18.23
C SER A 587 6.21 8.56 -18.03
N TRP A 588 6.19 8.06 -16.80
CA TRP A 588 6.81 6.77 -16.43
C TRP A 588 5.81 5.73 -15.91
N ASN A 589 4.52 6.07 -15.85
CA ASN A 589 3.44 5.23 -15.34
C ASN A 589 3.81 4.55 -14.00
N SER A 590 4.29 5.34 -13.05
CA SER A 590 4.69 4.88 -11.72
C SER A 590 4.13 5.80 -10.64
N GLN A 591 3.51 5.19 -9.63
CA GLN A 591 2.98 5.85 -8.43
C GLN A 591 3.92 5.66 -7.22
N ARG A 592 5.22 5.43 -7.44
CA ARG A 592 6.18 5.10 -6.37
C ARG A 592 7.22 6.20 -6.17
N VAL A 593 7.39 6.58 -4.91
CA VAL A 593 8.24 7.67 -4.47
C VAL A 593 9.19 7.16 -3.39
N VAL A 594 10.48 7.42 -3.55
CA VAL A 594 11.52 7.06 -2.56
C VAL A 594 12.08 8.30 -1.90
N ILE A 595 12.21 8.27 -0.58
CA ILE A 595 12.99 9.25 0.17
C ILE A 595 14.33 8.59 0.47
N ASP A 596 15.39 8.98 -0.25
CA ASP A 596 16.70 8.43 0.05
C ASP A 596 17.32 9.09 1.29
N CYS A 597 17.54 8.29 2.33
CA CYS A 597 18.22 8.65 3.57
C CYS A 597 19.69 8.22 3.58
N ARG A 598 20.14 7.38 2.63
CA ARG A 598 21.54 6.91 2.52
C ARG A 598 22.60 8.03 2.62
N PRO A 599 22.48 9.18 1.93
CA PRO A 599 23.49 10.25 2.02
C PRO A 599 23.34 11.15 3.25
N LEU A 600 22.37 10.90 4.13
CA LEU A 600 21.97 11.82 5.21
C LEU A 600 22.30 11.27 6.60
N ASP A 601 22.37 12.15 7.59
CA ASP A 601 22.25 11.77 9.00
C ASP A 601 20.97 12.37 9.62
N ALA A 602 20.65 11.96 10.85
CA ALA A 602 19.46 12.40 11.57
C ALA A 602 19.40 13.92 11.77
N ARG A 603 20.56 14.59 11.82
CA ARG A 603 20.67 16.03 12.04
C ARG A 603 20.46 16.78 10.73
N ALA A 604 21.14 16.38 9.66
CA ALA A 604 20.93 16.93 8.33
C ALA A 604 19.45 16.81 7.93
N PHE A 605 18.86 15.62 8.09
CA PHE A 605 17.45 15.39 7.78
C PHE A 605 16.50 16.32 8.56
N ALA A 606 16.77 16.57 9.84
CA ALA A 606 15.92 17.39 10.71
C ALA A 606 16.14 18.90 10.59
N GLU A 607 17.39 19.35 10.40
CA GLU A 607 17.78 20.77 10.47
C GLU A 607 17.93 21.45 9.09
N ASP A 608 18.30 20.71 8.04
CA ASP A 608 18.53 21.32 6.72
C ASP A 608 17.20 21.70 6.04
N PRO A 609 16.96 22.98 5.71
CA PRO A 609 15.79 23.37 4.95
C PRO A 609 15.65 22.61 3.63
N GLY A 610 16.75 22.23 2.97
CA GLY A 610 16.77 21.57 1.68
C GLY A 610 16.00 20.25 1.62
N HIS A 611 15.81 19.58 2.76
CA HIS A 611 15.02 18.35 2.90
C HIS A 611 13.56 18.60 3.29
N ALA A 612 13.05 19.82 3.18
CA ALA A 612 11.66 20.18 3.50
C ALA A 612 10.64 19.30 2.77
N ILE A 613 10.82 19.08 1.46
CA ILE A 613 9.92 18.21 0.68
C ILE A 613 10.00 16.76 1.19
N LYS A 614 11.20 16.24 1.50
CA LYS A 614 11.36 14.91 2.12
C LYS A 614 10.55 14.81 3.42
N ARG A 615 10.70 15.78 4.35
CA ARG A 615 9.95 15.81 5.62
C ARG A 615 8.45 16.03 5.47
N GLY A 616 8.01 16.76 4.44
CA GLY A 616 6.60 16.99 4.13
C GLY A 616 5.93 15.77 3.51
N MET A 617 6.63 15.04 2.63
CA MET A 617 6.12 13.81 2.01
C MET A 617 5.88 12.69 3.03
N LEU A 618 6.63 12.63 4.14
CA LEU A 618 6.33 11.73 5.27
C LEU A 618 4.96 11.98 5.92
N GLN A 619 4.41 13.18 5.73
CA GLN A 619 3.23 13.67 6.44
C GLN A 619 1.98 13.73 5.56
N LEU A 620 2.16 13.70 4.24
CA LEU A 620 1.12 13.89 3.23
C LEU A 620 0.30 12.61 3.02
N ARG A 621 -1.02 12.75 2.89
CA ARG A 621 -1.94 11.65 2.50
C ARG A 621 -1.95 11.45 0.98
N THR A 622 -0.81 11.08 0.40
CA THR A 622 -0.64 10.97 -1.06
C THR A 622 -1.14 9.62 -1.62
N GLU A 623 -1.45 9.61 -2.91
CA GLU A 623 -1.70 8.38 -3.69
C GLU A 623 -0.39 7.71 -4.15
N ALA A 624 0.75 8.33 -3.88
CA ALA A 624 2.03 7.68 -4.06
C ALA A 624 2.29 6.67 -2.94
N ILE A 625 2.96 5.57 -3.26
CA ILE A 625 3.62 4.75 -2.25
C ILE A 625 4.94 5.42 -1.91
N VAL A 626 5.02 5.98 -0.71
CA VAL A 626 6.23 6.59 -0.15
C VAL A 626 6.98 5.56 0.69
N PHE A 627 8.25 5.33 0.40
CA PHE A 627 9.13 4.47 1.21
C PHE A 627 10.53 5.07 1.33
N LEU A 628 11.31 4.55 2.29
CA LEU A 628 12.64 5.03 2.65
C LEU A 628 13.71 4.07 2.15
N THR A 629 14.86 4.59 1.68
CA THR A 629 16.10 3.80 1.53
C THR A 629 17.15 4.26 2.52
N GLN A 630 17.79 3.32 3.22
CA GLN A 630 18.84 3.60 4.20
C GLN A 630 20.01 2.61 4.07
N HIS A 631 21.18 2.97 4.59
CA HIS A 631 22.27 2.04 4.85
C HIS A 631 22.03 1.21 6.12
N ALA A 632 22.67 0.05 6.20
CA ALA A 632 22.52 -0.90 7.31
C ALA A 632 23.03 -0.44 8.68
N ASP A 633 23.86 0.59 8.72
CA ASP A 633 24.37 1.27 9.92
C ASP A 633 23.53 2.50 10.31
N GLN A 634 22.59 2.91 9.46
CA GLN A 634 21.58 3.91 9.79
C GLN A 634 20.38 3.27 10.52
N ALA A 635 19.71 4.09 11.32
CA ALA A 635 18.46 3.76 12.02
C ALA A 635 17.45 4.88 11.76
N ALA A 636 17.07 5.08 10.49
CA ALA A 636 16.20 6.16 10.06
C ALA A 636 14.81 6.09 10.73
N ASP A 637 14.35 4.89 11.08
CA ASP A 637 13.16 4.62 11.90
C ASP A 637 13.19 5.28 13.29
N THR A 638 14.37 5.67 13.77
CA THR A 638 14.55 6.38 15.05
C THR A 638 14.64 7.90 14.91
N TRP A 639 14.75 8.43 13.69
CA TRP A 639 14.95 9.86 13.45
C TRP A 639 13.66 10.66 13.75
N PRO A 640 13.78 11.95 14.16
CA PRO A 640 12.62 12.83 14.28
C PRO A 640 11.80 12.88 12.98
N THR A 641 10.48 13.03 13.12
CA THR A 641 9.49 12.99 12.01
C THR A 641 9.33 11.62 11.36
N ILE A 642 10.39 10.85 11.11
CA ILE A 642 10.27 9.47 10.57
C ILE A 642 9.68 8.53 11.62
N ARG A 643 10.17 8.57 12.87
CA ARG A 643 9.72 7.69 13.97
C ARG A 643 8.20 7.68 14.19
N ASP A 644 7.52 8.78 13.88
CA ASP A 644 6.08 8.93 14.09
C ASP A 644 5.23 8.33 12.95
N VAL A 645 5.87 7.89 11.86
CA VAL A 645 5.26 7.35 10.63
C VAL A 645 5.93 6.02 10.26
N ASP A 646 5.21 4.91 10.39
CA ASP A 646 5.71 3.54 10.12
C ASP A 646 5.86 3.27 8.60
N LEU A 647 6.57 4.10 7.83
CA LEU A 647 6.72 3.91 6.38
C LEU A 647 7.72 2.80 6.04
N PRO A 648 7.51 2.00 4.98
CA PRO A 648 8.43 0.93 4.57
C PRO A 648 9.87 1.38 4.41
N ILE A 649 10.82 0.59 4.92
CA ILE A 649 12.26 0.91 4.87
C ILE A 649 13.06 -0.19 4.18
N LEU A 650 13.60 0.12 3.00
CA LEU A 650 14.52 -0.74 2.27
C LEU A 650 15.96 -0.49 2.76
N THR A 651 16.45 -1.40 3.59
CA THR A 651 17.78 -1.30 4.21
C THR A 651 18.86 -2.00 3.37
N VAL A 652 19.86 -1.23 2.93
CA VAL A 652 20.97 -1.67 2.06
C VAL A 652 22.17 -2.14 2.89
N TYR A 653 22.45 -3.44 2.86
CA TYR A 653 23.61 -4.07 3.50
C TYR A 653 24.80 -4.27 2.56
N LEU A 654 24.54 -4.35 1.25
CA LEU A 654 25.50 -4.76 0.23
C LEU A 654 25.31 -3.90 -1.04
N PRO A 655 26.38 -3.71 -1.85
CA PRO A 655 26.25 -3.22 -3.22
C PRO A 655 25.23 -4.05 -4.01
N ASP A 656 24.58 -3.43 -4.99
CA ASP A 656 23.62 -4.05 -5.92
C ASP A 656 22.40 -4.75 -5.30
N GLN A 657 22.20 -4.68 -3.97
CA GLN A 657 21.06 -5.29 -3.27
C GLN A 657 19.72 -4.80 -3.82
N LEU A 658 19.66 -3.52 -4.22
CA LEU A 658 18.50 -2.87 -4.83
C LEU A 658 18.71 -2.60 -6.34
N ARG A 659 19.46 -3.43 -7.06
CA ARG A 659 19.69 -3.26 -8.52
C ARG A 659 18.41 -3.24 -9.37
N TRP A 660 17.32 -3.78 -8.82
CA TRP A 660 15.98 -3.77 -9.40
C TRP A 660 15.28 -2.41 -9.24
N LEU A 661 15.79 -1.51 -8.40
CA LEU A 661 15.21 -0.20 -8.14
C LEU A 661 15.89 0.87 -9.02
N GLY A 662 15.22 1.29 -10.07
CA GLY A 662 15.63 2.44 -10.87
C GLY A 662 15.20 3.74 -10.20
N GLN A 663 16.14 4.57 -9.75
CA GLN A 663 15.83 5.92 -9.28
C GLN A 663 15.80 6.88 -10.46
N ALA A 664 14.64 7.50 -10.69
CA ALA A 664 14.51 8.60 -11.62
C ALA A 664 14.80 9.93 -10.92
N PHE A 665 15.71 10.70 -11.49
CA PHE A 665 16.10 12.01 -11.00
C PHE A 665 15.42 13.12 -11.82
N MET A 666 15.07 14.21 -11.15
CA MET A 666 14.43 15.36 -11.80
C MET A 666 15.49 16.21 -12.50
N LEU A 667 15.50 16.20 -13.84
CA LEU A 667 16.39 17.06 -14.64
C LEU A 667 16.00 18.54 -14.48
N PRO A 668 16.96 19.49 -14.45
CA PRO A 668 16.66 20.90 -14.18
C PRO A 668 15.69 21.57 -15.17
N THR A 669 15.36 20.93 -16.30
CA THR A 669 14.28 21.34 -17.23
C THR A 669 12.96 21.63 -16.54
N TRP A 670 12.64 20.89 -15.47
CA TRP A 670 11.31 20.95 -14.87
C TRP A 670 10.96 22.34 -14.35
N ILE A 671 11.93 23.14 -13.90
CA ILE A 671 11.65 24.48 -13.34
C ILE A 671 11.17 25.46 -14.40
N ALA A 672 11.64 25.34 -15.64
CA ALA A 672 11.14 26.17 -16.73
C ALA A 672 9.68 25.82 -17.05
N ALA A 673 9.35 24.52 -17.08
CA ALA A 673 7.97 24.08 -17.32
C ALA A 673 7.04 24.53 -16.18
N TYR A 674 7.52 24.44 -14.93
CA TYR A 674 6.82 24.91 -13.73
C TYR A 674 6.58 26.43 -13.74
N CYS A 675 7.60 27.23 -14.07
CA CYS A 675 7.46 28.68 -14.20
C CYS A 675 6.58 29.10 -15.38
N SER A 676 6.37 28.21 -16.37
CA SER A 676 5.51 28.44 -17.54
C SER A 676 4.07 27.96 -17.36
N LEU A 677 3.68 27.48 -16.16
CA LEU A 677 2.34 26.98 -15.91
C LEU A 677 1.30 28.11 -16.07
N PRO A 678 0.26 27.95 -16.93
CA PRO A 678 -0.72 29.01 -17.21
C PRO A 678 -1.64 29.34 -16.02
N THR A 679 -1.55 28.54 -14.96
CA THR A 679 -2.27 28.68 -13.68
C THR A 679 -1.62 29.68 -12.73
N LEU A 680 -0.33 30.02 -12.93
CA LEU A 680 0.47 30.83 -12.00
C LEU A 680 1.09 32.04 -12.70
N GLU A 681 1.21 33.14 -11.95
CA GLU A 681 1.96 34.34 -12.34
C GLU A 681 3.16 34.48 -11.38
N PHE A 682 4.39 34.36 -11.91
CA PHE A 682 5.63 34.59 -11.17
C PHE A 682 6.26 35.94 -11.55
N ALA A 683 6.79 36.67 -10.58
CA ALA A 683 7.60 37.86 -10.85
C ALA A 683 8.96 37.45 -11.45
N PRO A 684 9.46 38.11 -12.52
CA PRO A 684 10.71 37.71 -13.19
C PRO A 684 11.90 37.53 -12.24
N SER A 685 12.10 38.46 -11.28
CA SER A 685 13.21 38.34 -10.32
C SER A 685 13.16 37.08 -9.45
N LEU A 686 11.95 36.54 -9.20
CA LEU A 686 11.77 35.29 -8.45
C LEU A 686 12.10 34.08 -9.32
N VAL A 687 11.75 34.15 -10.61
CA VAL A 687 12.13 33.15 -11.62
C VAL A 687 13.66 33.09 -11.75
N ASP A 688 14.32 34.23 -11.93
CA ASP A 688 15.79 34.36 -11.99
C ASP A 688 16.47 33.73 -10.75
N ALA A 689 15.95 34.01 -9.55
CA ALA A 689 16.46 33.46 -8.29
C ALA A 689 16.27 31.94 -8.18
N MET A 690 15.16 31.39 -8.68
CA MET A 690 14.92 29.94 -8.72
C MET A 690 15.89 29.23 -9.67
N PHE A 691 16.09 29.77 -10.88
CA PHE A 691 17.05 29.23 -11.85
C PHE A 691 18.49 29.27 -11.31
N THR A 692 18.91 30.41 -10.75
CA THR A 692 20.26 30.61 -10.21
C THR A 692 20.55 29.61 -9.09
N ALA A 693 19.64 29.49 -8.11
CA ALA A 693 19.84 28.58 -6.98
C ALA A 693 19.83 27.10 -7.38
N LEU A 694 19.09 26.74 -8.45
CA LEU A 694 19.12 25.39 -8.99
C LEU A 694 20.44 25.12 -9.73
N ALA A 695 20.91 26.07 -10.55
CA ALA A 695 22.20 25.98 -11.25
C ALA A 695 23.38 25.85 -10.27
N ASP A 696 23.41 26.64 -9.20
CA ASP A 696 24.40 26.55 -8.13
C ASP A 696 24.38 25.16 -7.46
N GLN A 697 23.20 24.58 -7.24
CA GLN A 697 23.06 23.24 -6.67
C GLN A 697 23.60 22.15 -7.60
N PHE A 698 23.37 22.24 -8.91
CA PHE A 698 23.96 21.29 -9.88
C PHE A 698 25.47 21.48 -10.00
N ALA A 699 25.98 22.72 -10.02
CA ALA A 699 27.42 23.00 -10.04
C ALA A 699 28.15 22.46 -8.79
N ALA A 700 27.48 22.39 -7.64
CA ALA A 700 28.00 21.81 -6.41
C ALA A 700 27.99 20.26 -6.39
N ASN A 701 27.32 19.60 -7.33
CA ASN A 701 27.14 18.14 -7.37
C ASN A 701 27.65 17.55 -8.70
N PRO A 702 28.98 17.33 -8.85
CA PRO A 702 29.59 16.94 -10.13
C PRO A 702 29.19 15.53 -10.63
N ASP A 703 28.56 14.71 -9.78
CA ASP A 703 28.03 13.39 -10.14
C ASP A 703 26.62 13.46 -10.77
N LEU A 704 25.93 14.60 -10.67
CA LEU A 704 24.73 14.86 -11.47
C LEU A 704 25.16 15.28 -12.89
N PRO A 705 24.43 14.89 -13.95
CA PRO A 705 24.75 15.30 -15.31
C PRO A 705 24.60 16.81 -15.46
N ALA A 706 25.72 17.52 -15.31
CA ALA A 706 25.77 18.97 -15.44
C ALA A 706 25.53 19.36 -16.92
N PRO A 707 24.48 20.12 -17.24
CA PRO A 707 24.27 20.67 -18.57
C PRO A 707 25.42 21.63 -18.89
N GLN A 708 26.05 21.51 -20.07
CA GLN A 708 27.22 22.33 -20.41
C GLN A 708 26.82 23.75 -20.81
N HIS A 709 25.61 23.92 -21.36
CA HIS A 709 24.96 25.20 -21.60
C HIS A 709 23.52 25.19 -21.05
N TYR A 710 22.98 26.36 -20.69
CA TYR A 710 21.56 26.49 -20.31
C TYR A 710 20.65 25.91 -21.41
N SER A 711 20.95 26.13 -22.69
CA SER A 711 20.24 25.55 -23.83
C SER A 711 20.16 24.02 -23.83
N ASP A 712 21.17 23.34 -23.29
CA ASP A 712 21.27 21.87 -23.31
C ASP A 712 20.32 21.23 -22.29
N VAL A 713 19.91 22.01 -21.28
CA VAL A 713 18.81 21.63 -20.38
C VAL A 713 17.54 21.50 -21.22
N PHE A 714 17.12 22.57 -21.89
CA PHE A 714 15.73 22.73 -22.32
C PHE A 714 15.39 22.19 -23.72
N ALA A 715 16.31 21.49 -24.38
CA ALA A 715 16.17 21.09 -25.78
C ALA A 715 15.24 19.88 -26.05
N VAL A 716 14.77 19.15 -25.03
CA VAL A 716 14.24 17.78 -25.22
C VAL A 716 12.73 17.72 -25.59
N ASP A 717 11.86 18.60 -25.06
CA ASP A 717 10.40 18.49 -25.25
C ASP A 717 9.66 19.80 -25.62
N ALA A 718 10.38 20.92 -25.78
CA ALA A 718 9.75 22.21 -26.10
C ALA A 718 9.40 22.35 -27.60
N GLY A 719 8.19 21.95 -27.98
CA GLY A 719 7.66 22.21 -29.33
C GLY A 719 7.47 23.72 -29.61
N PRO A 720 7.39 24.16 -30.90
CA PRO A 720 7.41 25.57 -31.30
C PRO A 720 6.21 26.46 -30.89
N GLY A 721 5.33 25.96 -30.01
CA GLY A 721 4.21 26.71 -29.43
C GLY A 721 4.22 26.71 -27.90
N SER A 722 5.34 26.31 -27.28
CA SER A 722 5.51 26.33 -25.83
C SER A 722 6.01 27.71 -25.37
N PRO A 723 5.46 28.33 -24.31
CA PRO A 723 6.01 29.56 -23.70
C PRO A 723 7.48 29.39 -23.25
N LEU A 724 7.89 28.15 -23.01
CA LEU A 724 9.28 27.77 -22.78
C LEU A 724 10.19 28.21 -23.94
N TYR A 725 9.75 28.02 -25.19
CA TYR A 725 10.53 28.33 -26.39
C TYR A 725 10.79 29.84 -26.53
N GLU A 726 9.77 30.68 -26.31
CA GLU A 726 9.91 32.15 -26.32
C GLU A 726 10.81 32.64 -25.17
N THR A 727 10.71 32.02 -23.98
CA THR A 727 11.55 32.35 -22.82
C THR A 727 13.03 31.96 -23.06
N LEU A 728 13.27 30.90 -23.84
CA LEU A 728 14.61 30.43 -24.18
C LEU A 728 15.27 31.24 -25.30
N GLU A 729 14.50 31.69 -26.30
CA GLU A 729 14.98 32.66 -27.28
C GLU A 729 15.39 33.97 -26.57
N LEU A 730 14.57 34.48 -25.64
CA LEU A 730 14.89 35.64 -24.81
C LEU A 730 16.16 35.47 -23.96
N ALA A 731 16.37 34.31 -23.35
CA ALA A 731 17.59 34.01 -22.59
C ALA A 731 18.82 33.94 -23.51
N ARG A 732 18.64 33.45 -24.74
CA ARG A 732 19.70 33.32 -25.75
C ARG A 732 20.10 34.66 -26.36
N GLU A 733 19.15 35.57 -26.57
CA GLU A 733 19.43 36.97 -26.96
C GLU A 733 20.23 37.72 -25.87
N LEU A 734 20.04 37.37 -24.59
CA LEU A 734 20.77 37.96 -23.46
C LEU A 734 22.21 37.42 -23.28
N ASP A 735 22.48 36.16 -23.66
CA ASP A 735 23.84 35.58 -23.66
C ASP A 735 24.67 36.03 -24.89
N GLU A 736 24.03 36.53 -25.96
CA GLU A 736 24.71 37.01 -27.18
C GLU A 736 25.08 38.51 -27.15
N GLU A 737 24.66 39.29 -26.13
CA GLU A 737 25.21 40.65 -25.90
C GLU A 737 26.58 40.59 -25.18
N PRO A 738 27.69 40.98 -25.85
CA PRO A 738 28.98 41.08 -25.16
C PRO A 738 28.93 42.24 -24.13
N PRO A 739 29.60 42.12 -22.98
CA PRO A 739 29.58 43.16 -21.96
C PRO A 739 30.15 44.49 -22.51
N SER A 740 29.42 45.58 -22.27
CA SER A 740 29.80 46.96 -22.64
C SER A 740 30.35 47.77 -21.47
#